data_AF-A0A7V1I0H1-F1
#
_entry.id   AF-A0A7V1I0H1-F1
#
_cell.length_a   1.000
_cell.length_b   1.000
_cell.length_c   1.000
_cell.angle_alpha   90.00
_cell.angle_beta   90.00
_cell.angle_gamma   90.00
#
_symmetry.space_group_name_H-M   'P 1'
#
loop_
_entity.id
_entity.type
_entity.pdbx_description
1 polymer ?
#
loop_
_entity_poly.entity_id
_entity_poly.type
_entity_poly.pdbx_seq_one_letter_code
_entity_poly.pdbx_strand_id
1 'polypeptide(L)'
;MFSVVTPAHIAYSADKAKSGKSKDDVSSKSWRGFIIDVQKDGTIWINAGRSNGVTVGLRLEVIKGEKTVKDPSGKAYTIPGEKKATLEVVDSLDKISSVKVVEGSKIKKGDVVRLMSGSGRKKAAKVGGATEETDGFFREGIVVEADKKKDRGIISIGEKAGLKRGDKFVAVREKEKITDPADGGVIRVKLEYVGVLEVISVGDSLSDVKFIKNAKDIRKGDSVRRHTSAPSGVAAMPAGFRKIEINWKLQTDPEVKAFYIYRSQSADGQFIKIGKIKNADAVAFIDQHSEKHPVDDSTTYFYKVTTINIVGRESPESATVSVVSLGPPKPPAGLSASSGSIRSAHIKWSLHDNAEVAGYKIYRSQSKDGSYKLIADIKGRKVVEYDDLNGGSKAAPELADSKTYYYSISAYSPYGSEGVKSDPAGATTSDPPAIPTGFEGKGWQANKVPLKWEAHPDDNVRGYIIYRAEAEEDTFLQIAKIKGREKTSYVDGGGSGLFVKKKKLKSSNLYFYRIQAYNRVDAKSEMGEVISVMTRPVPAPPENIKAAESRPREIPLSWRKNPDIKIKSYQIFRSDAEDGVFKKITEVPADKSYFLDQALKDGKIYYYKIRAIDKDKLEGELSEMISATTKKPPETVKGLKWEVDGDEWFLKWDKNEEIDIDKYIIWRKRLFGWTKDGASNENVFKIKKVKKGKSAQYAVSAKDTDNLEGKRSDPLVVQIP
;
A
#
# COMPACT_ATOMS: atom_id res chain seq x y z
N MET A 1 51.23 -36.67 18.21
CA MET A 1 51.69 -36.66 19.62
C MET A 1 50.51 -36.17 20.44
N PHE A 2 49.70 -37.04 21.06
CA PHE A 2 49.95 -37.62 22.40
C PHE A 2 50.47 -36.53 23.38
N SER A 3 49.79 -36.09 24.45
CA SER A 3 48.84 -36.80 25.30
C SER A 3 47.70 -35.91 25.84
N VAL A 4 46.52 -36.53 25.87
CA VAL A 4 45.39 -36.33 26.79
C VAL A 4 45.87 -36.89 28.16
N VAL A 5 45.37 -36.58 29.36
CA VAL A 5 44.10 -36.92 30.04
C VAL A 5 44.30 -36.34 31.47
N THR A 6 43.54 -35.37 31.99
CA THR A 6 42.20 -35.46 32.62
C THR A 6 42.08 -36.59 33.68
N PRO A 7 41.17 -36.53 34.67
CA PRO A 7 39.74 -36.80 34.42
C PRO A 7 38.81 -35.88 35.25
N ALA A 8 37.71 -35.39 34.67
CA ALA A 8 36.35 -35.96 34.82
C ALA A 8 35.57 -35.31 36.00
N HIS A 9 34.27 -35.05 35.95
CA HIS A 9 33.22 -35.34 34.97
C HIS A 9 31.97 -34.53 35.38
N ILE A 10 31.14 -34.17 34.38
CA ILE A 10 29.65 -34.22 34.33
C ILE A 10 28.88 -33.34 35.36
N ALA A 11 27.84 -32.55 35.11
CA ALA A 11 26.98 -32.08 34.00
C ALA A 11 25.52 -32.03 34.54
N TYR A 12 24.75 -31.02 34.10
CA TYR A 12 23.28 -30.82 34.22
C TYR A 12 22.69 -30.65 35.65
N SER A 13 21.70 -29.79 35.93
CA SER A 13 20.93 -28.76 35.22
C SER A 13 20.03 -28.07 36.25
N ALA A 14 19.68 -26.79 36.04
CA ALA A 14 18.29 -26.31 36.05
C ALA A 14 18.26 -24.78 35.94
N ASP A 15 17.66 -24.31 34.84
CA ASP A 15 17.25 -22.93 34.62
C ASP A 15 16.31 -22.41 35.72
N LYS A 16 16.56 -21.20 36.22
CA LYS A 16 15.82 -20.00 35.78
C LYS A 16 16.27 -18.75 36.57
N ALA A 17 16.70 -17.75 35.78
CA ALA A 17 16.55 -16.30 35.99
C ALA A 17 17.24 -15.69 37.23
N LYS A 18 17.98 -14.59 37.16
CA LYS A 18 18.12 -13.53 36.15
C LYS A 18 19.27 -12.61 36.60
N SER A 19 19.77 -11.84 35.64
CA SER A 19 20.64 -10.68 35.74
C SER A 19 22.04 -10.91 36.32
N GLY A 20 22.97 -11.01 35.37
CA GLY A 20 24.39 -11.01 35.62
C GLY A 20 24.85 -9.74 36.33
N LYS A 21 25.87 -9.94 37.16
CA LYS A 21 26.71 -8.90 37.73
C LYS A 21 27.28 -8.05 36.59
N SER A 22 26.73 -6.86 36.45
CA SER A 22 27.39 -5.74 35.78
C SER A 22 28.77 -5.56 36.41
N LYS A 23 29.79 -5.39 35.56
CA LYS A 23 31.10 -4.86 35.92
C LYS A 23 30.93 -3.39 36.33
N ASP A 24 30.39 -3.16 37.51
CA ASP A 24 30.48 -1.88 38.21
C ASP A 24 31.31 -2.09 39.48
N ASP A 25 32.58 -2.45 39.27
CA ASP A 25 33.59 -2.26 40.31
C ASP A 25 33.97 -0.78 40.32
N VAL A 26 33.01 0.06 40.73
CA VAL A 26 33.22 1.46 41.03
C VAL A 26 33.78 1.52 42.44
N SER A 27 35.10 1.52 42.53
CA SER A 27 35.83 2.16 43.62
C SER A 27 35.48 3.66 43.67
N SER A 28 34.30 3.97 44.19
CA SER A 28 33.99 5.31 44.69
C SER A 28 33.59 5.15 46.14
N LYS A 29 34.41 5.71 47.04
CA LYS A 29 33.92 6.15 48.34
C LYS A 29 32.64 6.94 48.05
N SER A 30 31.49 6.34 48.37
CA SER A 30 30.17 6.87 48.02
C SER A 30 30.10 8.29 48.55
N TRP A 31 30.05 9.27 47.66
CA TRP A 31 29.90 10.65 48.07
C TRP A 31 28.62 10.76 48.90
N ARG A 32 28.75 11.39 50.07
CA ARG A 32 27.67 11.60 51.04
C ARG A 32 27.69 13.06 51.45
N GLY A 33 26.52 13.65 51.55
CA GLY A 33 26.27 14.90 52.24
C GLY A 33 25.12 14.75 53.22
N PHE A 34 24.78 15.84 53.88
CA PHE A 34 23.67 15.93 54.82
C PHE A 34 22.87 17.18 54.53
N ILE A 35 21.56 17.09 54.76
CA ILE A 35 20.71 18.27 54.81
C ILE A 35 21.11 19.07 56.04
N ILE A 36 21.63 20.27 55.81
CA ILE A 36 22.01 21.20 56.89
C ILE A 36 20.89 22.16 57.25
N ASP A 37 19.94 22.40 56.33
CA ASP A 37 18.78 23.24 56.60
C ASP A 37 17.61 22.93 55.63
N VAL A 38 16.38 23.13 56.12
CA VAL A 38 15.13 23.07 55.33
C VAL A 38 14.32 24.31 55.68
N GLN A 39 14.30 25.27 54.77
CA GLN A 39 13.65 26.57 54.98
C GLN A 39 12.14 26.49 54.72
N LYS A 40 11.38 27.40 55.35
CA LYS A 40 9.91 27.49 55.22
C LYS A 40 9.43 27.76 53.79
N ASP A 41 10.30 28.34 52.95
CA ASP A 41 10.05 28.62 51.53
C ASP A 41 10.33 27.40 50.61
N GLY A 42 10.73 26.26 51.19
CA GLY A 42 11.07 25.03 50.47
C GLY A 42 12.53 24.93 50.02
N THR A 43 13.37 25.93 50.31
CA THR A 43 14.82 25.88 50.02
C THR A 43 15.50 24.90 50.96
N ILE A 44 16.27 23.96 50.40
CA ILE A 44 16.99 22.96 51.18
C ILE A 44 18.47 23.14 50.95
N TRP A 45 19.26 23.15 52.01
CA TRP A 45 20.70 23.27 51.93
C TRP A 45 21.38 21.96 52.30
N ILE A 46 22.41 21.62 51.53
CA ILE A 46 23.27 20.46 51.80
C ILE A 46 24.70 20.91 52.03
N ASN A 47 25.42 20.20 52.91
CA ASN A 47 26.83 20.47 53.23
C ASN A 47 27.82 20.03 52.14
N ALA A 48 27.42 20.13 50.88
CA ALA A 48 28.28 19.77 49.78
C ALA A 48 28.03 20.66 48.57
N GLY A 49 29.12 21.07 47.94
CA GLY A 49 29.14 22.06 46.88
C GLY A 49 30.02 21.67 45.70
N ARG A 50 30.35 22.66 44.86
CA ARG A 50 31.17 22.54 43.65
C ARG A 50 32.49 21.82 43.89
N SER A 51 33.19 22.14 44.99
CA SER A 51 34.45 21.49 45.37
C SER A 51 34.31 19.97 45.61
N ASN A 52 33.10 19.53 45.94
CA ASN A 52 32.75 18.13 46.16
C ASN A 52 32.12 17.45 44.93
N GLY A 53 32.09 18.14 43.78
CA GLY A 53 31.55 17.65 42.52
C GLY A 53 30.03 17.78 42.39
N VAL A 54 29.39 18.62 43.22
CA VAL A 54 27.96 18.93 43.12
C VAL A 54 27.77 20.05 42.10
N THR A 55 26.96 19.83 41.07
CA THR A 55 26.67 20.83 40.03
C THR A 55 25.17 21.04 39.89
N VAL A 56 24.75 22.22 39.44
CA VAL A 56 23.34 22.52 39.15
C VAL A 56 22.76 21.47 38.19
N GLY A 57 21.54 21.00 38.47
CA GLY A 57 20.84 19.94 37.72
C GLY A 57 21.18 18.51 38.16
N LEU A 58 22.18 18.32 39.04
CA LEU A 58 22.49 17.00 39.58
C LEU A 58 21.34 16.51 40.47
N ARG A 59 20.91 15.26 40.29
CA ARG A 59 19.87 14.62 41.11
C ARG A 59 20.47 13.79 42.23
N LEU A 60 19.97 14.02 43.45
CA LEU A 60 20.38 13.38 44.69
C LEU A 60 19.20 12.64 45.32
N GLU A 61 19.48 11.64 46.14
CA GLU A 61 18.48 10.94 46.96
C GLU A 61 18.66 11.26 48.43
N VAL A 62 17.55 11.48 49.12
CA VAL A 62 17.50 11.59 50.59
C VAL A 62 17.16 10.24 51.19
N ILE A 63 17.91 9.84 52.21
CA ILE A 63 17.79 8.52 52.84
C ILE A 63 17.63 8.68 54.36
N LYS A 64 16.65 7.97 54.92
CA LYS A 64 16.35 7.98 56.36
C LYS A 64 16.70 6.64 57.02
N GLY A 65 17.34 6.69 58.18
CA GLY A 65 17.54 5.52 59.04
C GLY A 65 18.75 4.65 58.68
N GLU A 66 19.68 5.17 57.88
CA GLU A 66 20.97 4.50 57.61
C GLU A 66 21.74 4.31 58.93
N LYS A 67 22.07 3.06 59.28
CA LYS A 67 22.84 2.73 60.49
C LYS A 67 24.17 2.12 60.09
N THR A 68 25.25 2.57 60.72
CA THR A 68 26.55 1.89 60.62
C THR A 68 26.66 0.93 61.80
N VAL A 69 26.63 -0.37 61.51
CA VAL A 69 26.88 -1.43 62.49
C VAL A 69 28.30 -1.93 62.30
N LYS A 70 29.07 -2.09 63.37
CA LYS A 70 30.38 -2.75 63.29
C LYS A 70 30.16 -4.23 63.58
N ASP A 71 30.76 -5.08 62.77
CA ASP A 71 30.85 -6.50 63.13
C ASP A 71 31.85 -6.68 64.29
N PRO A 72 31.94 -7.90 64.87
CA PRO A 72 32.87 -8.19 65.95
C PRO A 72 34.36 -7.98 65.60
N SER A 73 34.73 -7.90 64.32
CA SER A 73 36.09 -7.59 63.87
C SER A 73 36.39 -6.08 63.81
N GLY A 74 35.40 -5.24 64.15
CA GLY A 74 35.48 -3.78 64.04
C GLY A 74 35.18 -3.24 62.65
N LYS A 75 34.85 -4.10 61.68
CA LYS A 75 34.54 -3.71 60.31
C LYS A 75 33.13 -3.13 60.25
N ALA A 76 33.02 -1.90 59.75
CA ALA A 76 31.77 -1.17 59.66
C ALA A 76 30.95 -1.58 58.42
N TYR A 77 29.71 -2.01 58.63
CA TYR A 77 28.70 -2.29 57.63
C TYR A 77 27.60 -1.23 57.70
N THR A 78 27.15 -0.74 56.55
CA THR A 78 26.06 0.21 56.48
C THR A 78 24.76 -0.50 56.14
N ILE A 79 23.79 -0.45 57.04
CA ILE A 79 22.42 -0.87 56.79
C ILE A 79 21.73 0.22 55.96
N PRO A 80 21.26 -0.06 54.74
CA PRO A 80 20.66 0.94 53.87
C PRO A 80 19.39 1.52 54.50
N GLY A 81 19.28 2.84 54.55
CA GLY A 81 18.04 3.51 54.94
C GLY A 81 17.01 3.55 53.81
N GLU A 82 15.80 3.98 54.14
CA GLU A 82 14.68 4.12 53.20
C GLU A 82 14.76 5.46 52.44
N LYS A 83 14.53 5.45 51.12
CA LYS A 83 14.47 6.68 50.29
C LYS A 83 13.28 7.53 50.70
N LYS A 84 13.49 8.83 50.94
CA LYS A 84 12.44 9.79 51.34
C LYS A 84 12.13 10.85 50.31
N ALA A 85 13.13 11.25 49.51
CA ALA A 85 12.94 12.24 48.48
C ALA A 85 14.02 12.15 47.39
N THR A 86 13.71 12.67 46.21
CA THR A 86 14.66 13.00 45.17
C THR A 86 14.84 14.52 45.17
N LEU A 87 16.08 14.98 45.25
CA LEU A 87 16.44 16.39 45.21
C LEU A 87 17.13 16.73 43.89
N GLU A 88 16.96 17.94 43.40
CA GLU A 88 17.74 18.50 42.29
C GLU A 88 18.50 19.72 42.78
N VAL A 89 19.79 19.80 42.44
CA VAL A 89 20.65 20.94 42.77
C VAL A 89 20.21 22.16 41.97
N VAL A 90 19.84 23.21 42.67
CA VAL A 90 19.34 24.47 42.10
C VAL A 90 20.44 25.54 42.08
N ASP A 91 21.33 25.55 43.07
CA ASP A 91 22.52 26.41 43.11
C ASP A 91 23.69 25.61 43.70
N SER A 92 24.88 25.76 43.14
CA SER A 92 26.10 25.10 43.63
C SER A 92 27.19 26.13 43.91
N LEU A 93 27.51 26.25 45.20
CA LEU A 93 28.60 27.06 45.75
C LEU A 93 29.75 26.14 46.15
N ASP A 94 30.92 26.66 46.55
CA ASP A 94 32.11 25.81 46.75
C ASP A 94 31.89 24.68 47.76
N LYS A 95 31.36 24.97 48.96
CA LYS A 95 31.22 23.99 50.04
C LYS A 95 29.78 23.53 50.30
N ILE A 96 28.78 24.28 49.85
CA ILE A 96 27.36 24.00 50.04
C ILE A 96 26.59 24.10 48.73
N SER A 97 25.39 23.53 48.69
CA SER A 97 24.49 23.67 47.55
C SER A 97 23.06 23.80 48.04
N SER A 98 22.27 24.59 47.31
CA SER A 98 20.83 24.57 47.50
C SER A 98 20.20 23.57 46.54
N VAL A 99 19.23 22.86 47.06
CA VAL A 99 18.52 21.81 46.35
C VAL A 99 17.02 22.04 46.56
N LYS A 100 16.22 21.55 45.61
CA LYS A 100 14.76 21.52 45.74
C LYS A 100 14.29 20.07 45.71
N VAL A 101 13.17 19.79 46.36
CA VAL A 101 12.51 18.50 46.22
C VAL A 101 11.90 18.42 44.82
N VAL A 102 12.24 17.36 44.10
CA VAL A 102 11.61 17.00 42.83
C VAL A 102 10.54 15.94 43.06
N GLU A 103 10.72 15.09 44.07
CA GLU A 103 9.83 13.99 44.41
C GLU A 103 9.96 13.62 45.90
N GLY A 104 8.86 13.29 46.59
CA GLY A 104 8.82 13.03 48.03
C GLY A 104 8.48 14.28 48.87
N SER A 105 8.32 14.16 50.20
CA SER A 105 7.77 15.28 50.99
C SER A 105 8.22 15.42 52.45
N LYS A 106 8.86 14.40 53.06
CA LYS A 106 9.34 14.47 54.46
C LYS A 106 10.86 14.39 54.51
N ILE A 107 11.50 15.55 54.56
CA ILE A 107 12.93 15.74 54.75
C ILE A 107 13.17 16.64 55.94
N LYS A 108 14.28 16.46 56.65
CA LYS A 108 14.67 17.28 57.79
C LYS A 108 16.19 17.46 57.87
N LYS A 109 16.61 18.46 58.65
CA LYS A 109 18.02 18.65 59.01
C LYS A 109 18.59 17.34 59.57
N GLY A 110 19.78 16.97 59.10
CA GLY A 110 20.49 15.74 59.44
C GLY A 110 20.22 14.54 58.54
N ASP A 111 19.23 14.59 57.64
CA ASP A 111 19.01 13.48 56.70
C ASP A 111 20.18 13.36 55.71
N VAL A 112 20.55 12.12 55.36
CA VAL A 112 21.68 11.83 54.47
C VAL A 112 21.26 12.03 53.02
N VAL A 113 22.11 12.73 52.25
CA VAL A 113 21.98 12.85 50.80
C VAL A 113 23.10 12.12 50.08
N ARG A 114 22.76 11.38 49.02
CA ARG A 114 23.73 10.70 48.15
C ARG A 114 23.36 10.84 46.68
N LEU A 115 24.27 10.46 45.79
CA LEU A 115 24.02 10.40 44.35
C LEU A 115 23.00 9.30 44.00
N MET A 116 22.09 9.59 43.07
CA MET A 116 21.21 8.59 42.44
C MET A 116 22.06 7.60 41.62
N SER A 117 21.74 6.30 41.65
CA SER A 117 22.39 5.33 40.75
C SER A 117 22.09 5.70 39.28
N GLY A 118 23.13 5.96 38.49
CA GLY A 118 23.01 6.35 37.08
C GLY A 118 23.18 7.84 36.79
N SER A 119 23.30 8.72 37.80
CA SER A 119 23.75 10.11 37.60
C SER A 119 25.28 10.16 37.56
N GLY A 120 25.84 10.13 36.35
CA GLY A 120 27.29 10.17 36.16
C GLY A 120 27.92 11.41 36.80
N ARG A 121 28.94 11.21 37.66
CA ARG A 121 29.85 12.28 38.08
C ARG A 121 30.61 12.78 36.85
N LYS A 122 30.48 14.05 36.46
CA LYS A 122 31.53 14.67 35.65
C LYS A 122 32.75 14.81 36.56
N LYS A 123 33.85 14.12 36.25
CA LYS A 123 35.13 14.32 36.94
C LYS A 123 35.46 15.81 36.84
N ALA A 124 35.64 16.47 37.98
CA ALA A 124 36.34 17.75 37.99
C ALA A 124 37.72 17.49 37.37
N ALA A 125 38.04 18.20 36.30
CA ALA A 125 39.38 18.16 35.74
C ALA A 125 40.35 18.50 36.86
N LYS A 126 41.29 17.59 37.14
CA LYS A 126 42.43 17.84 38.01
C LYS A 126 43.20 18.96 37.32
N VAL A 127 43.08 20.19 37.83
CA VAL A 127 43.95 21.29 37.40
C VAL A 127 45.36 20.85 37.77
N GLY A 128 46.16 20.53 36.75
CA GLY A 128 47.57 20.21 36.90
C GLY A 128 48.27 21.40 37.54
N GLY A 129 49.26 21.11 38.39
CA GLY A 129 50.01 22.10 39.15
C GLY A 129 50.50 23.22 38.25
N ALA A 130 49.89 24.39 38.42
CA ALA A 130 50.52 25.66 38.14
C ALA A 130 51.32 26.00 39.40
N THR A 131 52.61 26.24 39.21
CA THR A 131 53.47 26.99 40.11
C THR A 131 52.72 28.19 40.68
N GLU A 132 52.85 28.41 41.98
CA GLU A 132 52.35 29.61 42.68
C GLU A 132 53.01 30.86 42.11
N GLU A 133 52.48 31.38 41.01
CA GLU A 133 52.37 32.82 40.82
C GLU A 133 50.98 33.20 41.36
N THR A 134 50.98 34.03 42.39
CA THR A 134 49.77 34.60 43.00
C THR A 134 49.07 35.50 41.98
N ASP A 135 48.28 34.91 41.10
CA ASP A 135 47.44 35.65 40.18
C ASP A 135 46.27 36.26 40.97
N GLY A 136 46.09 37.58 40.83
CA GLY A 136 45.34 38.44 41.74
C GLY A 136 43.87 38.07 41.90
N PHE A 137 43.56 37.26 42.92
CA PHE A 137 42.20 37.19 43.46
C PHE A 137 41.83 38.58 44.00
N PHE A 138 40.82 39.19 43.36
CA PHE A 138 40.26 40.47 43.76
C PHE A 138 39.83 40.45 45.23
N ARG A 139 40.31 41.40 46.02
CA ARG A 139 39.84 41.62 47.40
C ARG A 139 38.58 42.47 47.37
N GLU A 140 37.51 42.01 48.01
CA GLU A 140 36.31 42.83 48.22
C GLU A 140 36.72 44.13 48.94
N GLY A 141 36.41 45.28 48.34
CA GLY A 141 36.65 46.58 48.95
C GLY A 141 35.39 47.18 49.54
N ILE A 142 35.54 48.32 50.19
CA ILE A 142 34.44 49.15 50.66
C ILE A 142 34.62 50.59 50.19
N VAL A 143 33.51 51.30 50.02
CA VAL A 143 33.53 52.75 49.90
C VAL A 143 33.91 53.32 51.27
N VAL A 144 35.09 53.93 51.40
CA VAL A 144 35.56 54.52 52.66
C VAL A 144 35.09 55.96 52.83
N GLU A 145 34.83 56.65 51.72
CA GLU A 145 34.29 58.01 51.67
C GLU A 145 33.42 58.20 50.42
N ALA A 146 32.33 58.97 50.54
CA ALA A 146 31.42 59.29 49.44
C ALA A 146 31.00 60.77 49.48
N ASP A 147 31.50 61.57 48.55
CA ASP A 147 31.07 62.95 48.31
C ASP A 147 30.03 62.97 47.17
N LYS A 148 28.77 62.92 47.59
CA LYS A 148 27.60 62.92 46.69
C LYS A 148 27.39 64.23 45.93
N LYS A 149 28.00 65.33 46.36
CA LYS A 149 27.88 66.63 45.66
C LYS A 149 28.83 66.73 44.48
N LYS A 150 29.96 66.01 44.56
CA LYS A 150 31.00 65.98 43.52
C LYS A 150 30.99 64.69 42.70
N ASP A 151 30.06 63.78 42.97
CA ASP A 151 30.00 62.42 42.39
C ASP A 151 31.35 61.70 42.48
N ARG A 152 32.00 61.77 43.65
CA ARG A 152 33.31 61.17 43.92
C ARG A 152 33.34 60.44 45.24
N GLY A 153 34.29 59.53 45.40
CA GLY A 153 34.54 58.84 46.65
C GLY A 153 35.92 58.21 46.68
N ILE A 154 36.20 57.51 47.77
CA ILE A 154 37.42 56.74 47.96
C ILE A 154 37.02 55.30 48.25
N ILE A 155 37.70 54.33 47.65
CA ILE A 155 37.50 52.89 47.92
C ILE A 155 38.73 52.29 48.58
N SER A 156 38.52 51.25 49.39
CA SER A 156 39.56 50.54 50.15
C SER A 156 40.37 49.54 49.31
N ILE A 157 40.54 49.83 48.02
CA ILE A 157 41.27 49.00 47.07
C ILE A 157 42.29 49.91 46.39
N GLY A 158 43.54 49.48 46.31
CA GLY A 158 44.65 50.23 45.74
C GLY A 158 45.51 49.40 44.80
N GLU A 159 46.67 49.92 44.44
CA GLU A 159 47.63 49.29 43.52
C GLU A 159 48.05 47.90 44.00
N LYS A 160 48.19 47.70 45.32
CA LYS A 160 48.53 46.40 45.95
C LYS A 160 47.49 45.31 45.71
N ALA A 161 46.27 45.68 45.32
CA ALA A 161 45.20 44.76 44.94
C ALA A 161 45.06 44.61 43.41
N GLY A 162 46.03 45.12 42.64
CA GLY A 162 46.08 45.03 41.18
C GLY A 162 45.14 46.00 40.46
N LEU A 163 44.73 47.09 41.13
CA LEU A 163 43.80 48.07 40.61
C LEU A 163 44.46 49.00 39.58
N LYS A 164 43.76 49.31 38.49
CA LYS A 164 44.22 50.25 37.46
C LYS A 164 43.22 51.40 37.29
N ARG A 165 43.74 52.56 36.86
CA ARG A 165 42.91 53.69 36.47
C ARG A 165 41.95 53.27 35.34
N GLY A 166 40.68 53.60 35.47
CA GLY A 166 39.61 53.22 34.55
C GLY A 166 38.86 51.94 34.93
N ASP A 167 39.35 51.16 35.91
CA ASP A 167 38.63 49.98 36.39
C ASP A 167 37.26 50.37 36.95
N LYS A 168 36.25 49.56 36.64
CA LYS A 168 34.86 49.78 37.05
C LYS A 168 34.43 48.75 38.09
N PHE A 169 33.69 49.23 39.06
CA PHE A 169 33.13 48.42 40.12
C PHE A 169 31.66 48.71 40.34
N VAL A 170 30.97 47.71 40.83
CA VAL A 170 29.62 47.79 41.32
C VAL A 170 29.68 48.00 42.83
N ALA A 171 29.14 49.13 43.30
CA ALA A 171 28.83 49.31 44.70
C ALA A 171 27.59 48.48 45.04
N VAL A 172 27.70 47.63 46.05
CA VAL A 172 26.65 46.75 46.53
C VAL A 172 26.50 46.89 48.03
N ARG A 173 25.27 46.72 48.51
CA ARG A 173 24.98 46.77 49.94
C ARG A 173 24.33 45.47 50.35
N GLU A 174 24.59 45.04 51.57
CA GLU A 174 23.86 43.92 52.15
C GLU A 174 22.38 44.31 52.28
N LYS A 175 21.51 43.62 51.55
CA LYS A 175 20.06 43.81 51.64
C LYS A 175 19.45 42.91 52.70
N GLU A 176 19.92 41.68 52.77
CA GLU A 176 19.35 40.65 53.62
C GLU A 176 20.41 39.57 53.92
N LYS A 177 20.56 39.19 55.18
CA LYS A 177 21.37 38.04 55.57
C LYS A 177 20.44 36.85 55.76
N ILE A 178 20.64 35.83 54.96
CA ILE A 178 20.05 34.51 55.17
C ILE A 178 20.99 33.82 56.15
N THR A 179 20.56 33.64 57.38
CA THR A 179 21.30 32.98 58.45
C THR A 179 20.80 31.56 58.67
N ASP A 180 21.67 30.69 59.15
CA ASP A 180 21.33 29.34 59.58
C ASP A 180 20.46 29.47 60.83
N PRO A 181 19.23 28.93 60.82
CA PRO A 181 18.36 29.00 61.97
C PRO A 181 18.91 28.28 63.20
N ALA A 182 19.88 27.37 63.05
CA ALA A 182 20.39 26.53 64.14
C ALA A 182 21.55 27.13 64.93
N ASP A 183 22.42 27.92 64.29
CA ASP A 183 23.57 28.54 64.96
C ASP A 183 23.68 30.05 64.69
N GLY A 184 22.77 30.62 63.90
CA GLY A 184 22.79 32.03 63.52
C GLY A 184 23.89 32.39 62.51
N GLY A 185 24.66 31.41 62.04
CA GLY A 185 25.74 31.62 61.08
C GLY A 185 25.20 32.09 59.73
N VAL A 186 25.83 33.09 59.11
CA VAL A 186 25.36 33.63 57.83
C VAL A 186 25.55 32.58 56.72
N ILE A 187 24.44 32.03 56.19
CA ILE A 187 24.42 31.09 55.05
C ILE A 187 24.67 31.83 53.75
N ARG A 188 24.00 32.97 53.55
CA ARG A 188 24.09 33.76 52.32
C ARG A 188 23.75 35.21 52.58
N VAL A 189 24.56 36.11 52.04
CA VAL A 189 24.24 37.53 51.98
C VAL A 189 23.59 37.84 50.63
N LYS A 190 22.36 38.35 50.66
CA LYS A 190 21.70 38.90 49.49
C LYS A 190 22.16 40.34 49.36
N LEU A 191 22.80 40.63 48.24
CA LEU A 191 23.33 41.95 47.95
C LEU A 191 22.34 42.72 47.08
N GLU A 192 22.11 43.98 47.40
CA GLU A 192 21.48 44.94 46.49
C GLU A 192 22.53 45.75 45.75
N TYR A 193 22.21 46.07 44.50
CA TYR A 193 22.97 47.04 43.75
C TYR A 193 22.71 48.44 44.30
N VAL A 194 23.78 49.22 44.45
CA VAL A 194 23.71 50.62 44.86
C VAL A 194 24.08 51.53 43.69
N GLY A 195 25.24 51.32 43.08
CA GLY A 195 25.75 52.21 42.03
C GLY A 195 26.97 51.65 41.30
N VAL A 196 27.49 52.40 40.33
CA VAL A 196 28.74 52.06 39.63
C VAL A 196 29.75 53.16 39.88
N LEU A 197 30.99 52.76 40.16
CA LEU A 197 32.12 53.64 40.38
C LEU A 197 33.26 53.27 39.42
N GLU A 198 34.04 54.26 39.01
CA GLU A 198 35.18 54.13 38.12
C GLU A 198 36.41 54.75 38.78
N VAL A 199 37.51 54.01 38.78
CA VAL A 199 38.77 54.43 39.40
C VAL A 199 39.39 55.56 38.58
N ILE A 200 39.63 56.71 39.21
CA ILE A 200 40.21 57.89 38.56
C ILE A 200 41.67 58.12 38.96
N SER A 201 42.07 57.67 40.14
CA SER A 201 43.46 57.65 40.63
C SER A 201 43.65 56.42 41.52
N VAL A 202 44.81 55.80 41.47
CA VAL A 202 45.15 54.61 42.27
C VAL A 202 46.23 55.01 43.27
N GLY A 203 45.97 54.79 44.56
CA GLY A 203 47.00 54.83 45.60
C GLY A 203 47.33 53.41 46.10
N ASP A 204 48.31 53.27 47.00
CA ASP A 204 48.77 51.96 47.51
C ASP A 204 47.65 51.03 48.01
N SER A 205 46.76 51.58 48.85
CA SER A 205 45.68 50.82 49.54
C SER A 205 44.30 51.44 49.36
N LEU A 206 44.24 52.71 48.95
CA LEU A 206 43.01 53.47 48.72
C LEU A 206 43.07 54.04 47.31
N SER A 207 41.91 54.14 46.66
CA SER A 207 41.83 54.72 45.32
C SER A 207 40.68 55.70 45.21
N ASP A 208 40.92 56.81 44.52
CA ASP A 208 39.90 57.79 44.18
C ASP A 208 39.03 57.24 43.06
N VAL A 209 37.72 57.40 43.23
CA VAL A 209 36.73 56.93 42.27
C VAL A 209 35.76 58.06 41.94
N LYS A 210 35.27 58.08 40.71
CA LYS A 210 34.08 58.85 40.32
C LYS A 210 32.87 57.93 40.31
N PHE A 211 31.72 58.43 40.74
CA PHE A 211 30.47 57.71 40.67
C PHE A 211 29.85 57.95 39.30
N ILE A 212 29.78 56.90 38.48
CA ILE A 212 29.29 57.01 37.10
C ILE A 212 27.82 56.60 36.97
N LYS A 213 27.23 55.98 38.01
CA LYS A 213 25.80 55.63 38.05
C LYS A 213 25.26 55.57 39.47
N ASN A 214 24.07 56.14 39.69
CA ASN A 214 23.38 56.19 40.98
C ASN A 214 24.22 56.80 42.12
N ALA A 215 24.95 57.87 41.82
CA ALA A 215 25.88 58.51 42.76
C ALA A 215 25.23 58.90 44.10
N LYS A 216 23.95 59.31 44.08
CA LYS A 216 23.18 59.68 45.28
C LYS A 216 22.98 58.52 46.27
N ASP A 217 22.99 57.29 45.78
CA ASP A 217 22.69 56.08 46.54
C ASP A 217 23.94 55.47 47.19
N ILE A 218 25.13 55.75 46.62
CA ILE A 218 26.42 55.27 47.11
C ILE A 218 26.79 55.98 48.40
N ARG A 219 27.21 55.21 49.42
CA ARG A 219 27.55 55.70 50.76
C ARG A 219 28.78 54.98 51.29
N LYS A 220 29.40 55.58 52.30
CA LYS A 220 30.45 54.94 53.10
C LYS A 220 29.94 53.61 53.66
N GLY A 221 30.72 52.55 53.51
CA GLY A 221 30.41 51.19 53.96
C GLY A 221 29.82 50.27 52.89
N ASP A 222 29.42 50.79 51.73
CA ASP A 222 28.98 49.94 50.61
C ASP A 222 30.16 49.10 50.11
N SER A 223 29.95 47.80 49.91
CA SER A 223 30.96 46.90 49.35
C SER A 223 31.17 47.18 47.87
N VAL A 224 32.39 47.00 47.40
CA VAL A 224 32.82 47.30 46.04
C VAL A 224 33.24 45.99 45.39
N ARG A 225 32.50 45.60 44.36
CA ARG A 225 32.66 44.35 43.62
C ARG A 225 33.05 44.62 42.18
N ARG A 226 33.92 43.79 41.60
CA ARG A 226 34.43 44.05 40.25
C ARG A 226 33.29 43.97 39.25
N HIS A 227 33.20 44.94 38.35
CA HIS A 227 32.26 44.81 37.25
C HIS A 227 32.77 43.71 36.30
N THR A 228 31.96 42.68 36.03
CA THR A 228 32.40 41.57 35.16
C THR A 228 32.73 42.08 33.76
N SER A 229 33.73 41.44 33.13
CA SER A 229 34.15 41.76 31.77
C SER A 229 33.22 41.14 30.72
N ALA A 230 33.28 41.68 29.50
CA ALA A 230 32.64 41.08 28.35
C ALA A 230 33.27 39.72 28.02
N PRO A 231 32.50 38.74 27.53
CA PRO A 231 33.06 37.49 27.00
C PRO A 231 34.07 37.76 25.89
N SER A 232 35.21 37.07 25.94
CA SER A 232 36.28 37.17 24.95
C SER A 232 36.31 35.97 24.02
N GLY A 233 36.88 36.15 22.82
CA GLY A 233 36.94 35.10 21.80
C GLY A 233 35.57 34.67 21.30
N VAL A 234 34.61 35.60 21.25
CA VAL A 234 33.29 35.34 20.68
C VAL A 234 33.46 35.01 19.20
N ALA A 235 32.84 33.93 18.73
CA ALA A 235 32.72 33.58 17.32
C ALA A 235 31.34 33.01 17.04
N ALA A 236 30.86 33.16 15.79
CA ALA A 236 29.60 32.60 15.36
C ALA A 236 29.81 31.77 14.09
N MET A 237 29.18 30.60 14.02
CA MET A 237 29.25 29.72 12.86
C MET A 237 27.90 29.05 12.58
N PRO A 238 27.58 28.72 11.33
CA PRO A 238 26.37 27.97 11.02
C PRO A 238 26.47 26.55 11.60
N ALA A 239 25.40 26.09 12.25
CA ALA A 239 25.36 24.82 12.98
C ALA A 239 24.22 23.88 12.53
N GLY A 240 23.62 24.18 11.39
CA GLY A 240 22.47 23.47 10.81
C GLY A 240 21.59 24.40 9.98
N PHE A 241 20.55 23.87 9.35
CA PHE A 241 19.55 24.70 8.69
C PHE A 241 18.85 25.59 9.73
N ARG A 242 18.83 26.89 9.47
CA ARG A 242 18.28 27.92 10.37
C ARG A 242 18.75 27.80 11.83
N LYS A 243 20.04 27.47 12.00
CA LYS A 243 20.67 27.26 13.29
C LYS A 243 22.10 27.82 13.27
N ILE A 244 22.41 28.66 14.25
CA ILE A 244 23.72 29.31 14.40
C ILE A 244 24.26 28.98 15.78
N GLU A 245 25.52 28.57 15.85
CA GLU A 245 26.25 28.39 17.10
C GLU A 245 27.13 29.61 17.37
N ILE A 246 26.96 30.19 18.56
CA ILE A 246 27.76 31.30 19.07
C ILE A 246 28.59 30.74 20.20
N ASN A 247 29.91 30.79 20.12
CA ASN A 247 30.82 30.32 21.16
C ASN A 247 31.70 31.45 21.69
N TRP A 248 32.27 31.24 22.88
CA TRP A 248 33.21 32.16 23.54
C TRP A 248 34.11 31.40 24.52
N LYS A 249 35.19 32.05 24.97
CA LYS A 249 36.11 31.45 25.96
C LYS A 249 35.45 31.32 27.33
N LEU A 250 35.78 30.25 28.07
CA LEU A 250 35.32 30.06 29.45
C LEU A 250 35.65 31.28 30.31
N GLN A 251 34.66 31.78 31.05
CA GLN A 251 34.84 32.89 31.97
C GLN A 251 35.33 32.37 33.32
N THR A 252 36.48 32.85 33.78
CA THR A 252 37.09 32.44 35.06
C THR A 252 36.76 33.39 36.20
N ASP A 253 36.14 34.54 35.92
CA ASP A 253 35.69 35.48 36.93
C ASP A 253 34.56 34.86 37.78
N PRO A 254 34.78 34.64 39.09
CA PRO A 254 33.81 34.00 39.97
C PRO A 254 32.52 34.82 40.16
N GLU A 255 32.51 36.10 39.77
CA GLU A 255 31.30 36.92 39.81
C GLU A 255 30.34 36.63 38.66
N VAL A 256 30.74 35.94 37.60
CA VAL A 256 29.85 35.59 36.47
C VAL A 256 28.86 34.51 36.88
N LYS A 257 27.55 34.73 36.62
CA LYS A 257 26.47 33.76 36.89
C LYS A 257 25.66 33.39 35.66
N ALA A 258 25.64 34.23 34.64
CA ALA A 258 24.83 34.02 33.45
C ALA A 258 25.35 34.81 32.25
N PHE A 259 24.75 34.58 31.09
CA PHE A 259 25.04 35.28 29.85
C PHE A 259 23.75 35.79 29.21
N TYR A 260 23.79 36.95 28.55
CA TYR A 260 22.78 37.34 27.57
C TYR A 260 23.37 37.29 26.16
N ILE A 261 22.56 36.82 25.21
CA ILE A 261 22.90 36.75 23.80
C ILE A 261 22.00 37.73 23.06
N TYR A 262 22.64 38.56 22.25
CA TYR A 262 22.00 39.57 21.43
C TYR A 262 22.24 39.29 19.96
N ARG A 263 21.25 39.59 19.12
CA ARG A 263 21.29 39.41 17.67
C ARG A 263 20.78 40.66 16.95
N SER A 264 21.36 40.99 15.80
CA SER A 264 20.84 41.95 14.83
C SER A 264 21.04 41.43 13.40
N GLN A 265 20.32 42.01 12.44
CA GLN A 265 20.54 41.80 11.00
C GLN A 265 21.43 42.90 10.37
N SER A 266 21.87 43.88 11.17
CA SER A 266 22.78 44.93 10.74
C SER A 266 23.88 45.15 11.79
N ALA A 267 25.09 45.45 11.35
CA ALA A 267 26.24 45.71 12.22
C ALA A 267 25.99 46.89 13.17
N ASP A 268 25.35 47.94 12.64
CA ASP A 268 25.00 49.18 13.34
C ASP A 268 23.52 49.22 13.73
N GLY A 269 22.80 48.11 13.54
CA GLY A 269 21.38 48.01 13.82
C GLY A 269 21.06 47.84 15.31
N GLN A 270 19.77 47.89 15.62
CA GLN A 270 19.31 47.55 16.95
C GLN A 270 19.53 46.06 17.23
N PHE A 271 20.21 45.76 18.33
CA PHE A 271 20.39 44.39 18.81
C PHE A 271 19.23 44.00 19.72
N ILE A 272 18.60 42.86 19.43
CA ILE A 272 17.56 42.27 20.27
C ILE A 272 18.14 41.15 21.13
N LYS A 273 17.65 41.03 22.36
CA LYS A 273 18.02 39.94 23.27
C LYS A 273 17.27 38.66 22.87
N ILE A 274 18.00 37.64 22.45
CA ILE A 274 17.43 36.36 21.98
C ILE A 274 17.57 35.22 23.00
N GLY A 275 18.47 35.37 23.99
CA GLY A 275 18.74 34.29 24.94
C GLY A 275 19.31 34.76 26.26
N LYS A 276 19.06 33.97 27.31
CA LYS A 276 19.73 34.06 28.61
C LYS A 276 20.18 32.66 29.05
N ILE A 277 21.48 32.49 29.30
CA ILE A 277 22.01 31.23 29.84
C ILE A 277 22.35 31.43 31.31
N LYS A 278 21.65 30.73 32.22
CA LYS A 278 21.92 30.77 33.67
C LYS A 278 22.96 29.72 34.09
N ASN A 279 24.14 29.79 33.48
CA ASN A 279 25.27 28.93 33.79
C ASN A 279 26.55 29.72 33.55
N ALA A 280 27.38 29.89 34.59
CA ALA A 280 28.65 30.61 34.50
C ALA A 280 29.68 29.90 33.61
N ASP A 281 29.58 28.58 33.51
CA ASP A 281 30.52 27.75 32.75
C ASP A 281 30.09 27.55 31.28
N ALA A 282 29.04 28.23 30.84
CA ALA A 282 28.60 28.16 29.44
C ALA A 282 29.66 28.78 28.52
N VAL A 283 30.00 28.07 27.45
CA VAL A 283 30.95 28.50 26.42
C VAL A 283 30.31 28.60 25.03
N ALA A 284 29.01 28.28 24.92
CA ALA A 284 28.29 28.34 23.66
C ALA A 284 26.77 28.55 23.86
N PHE A 285 26.13 29.05 22.81
CA PHE A 285 24.69 29.20 22.64
C PHE A 285 24.30 28.78 21.22
N ILE A 286 23.16 28.11 21.09
CA ILE A 286 22.56 27.81 19.79
C ILE A 286 21.38 28.75 19.58
N ASP A 287 21.49 29.65 18.60
CA ASP A 287 20.36 30.39 18.06
C ASP A 287 19.66 29.52 17.01
N GLN A 288 18.48 29.03 17.35
CA GLN A 288 17.67 28.16 16.49
C GLN A 288 16.37 28.87 16.12
N HIS A 289 15.95 28.71 14.86
CA HIS A 289 14.70 29.28 14.36
C HIS A 289 13.52 29.02 15.28
N SER A 290 12.81 30.10 15.61
CA SER A 290 11.56 30.09 16.37
C SER A 290 10.66 31.21 15.85
N GLU A 291 9.35 31.13 16.14
CA GLU A 291 8.40 32.19 15.75
C GLU A 291 8.79 33.56 16.33
N LYS A 292 9.34 33.58 17.55
CA LYS A 292 9.73 34.81 18.25
C LYS A 292 11.05 35.40 17.72
N HIS A 293 11.98 34.53 17.34
CA HIS A 293 13.32 34.89 16.90
C HIS A 293 13.65 34.12 15.62
N PRO A 294 13.04 34.49 14.47
CA PRO A 294 13.25 33.76 13.23
C PRO A 294 14.71 33.84 12.79
N VAL A 295 15.24 32.71 12.35
CA VAL A 295 16.49 32.61 11.60
C VAL A 295 16.12 32.25 10.18
N ASP A 296 16.39 33.16 9.24
CA ASP A 296 16.11 33.00 7.83
C ASP A 296 17.32 32.41 7.11
N ASP A 297 17.10 31.78 5.96
CA ASP A 297 18.17 31.14 5.19
C ASP A 297 19.02 32.20 4.48
N SER A 298 20.31 31.91 4.24
CA SER A 298 21.26 32.81 3.54
C SER A 298 21.32 34.25 4.07
N THR A 299 21.06 34.45 5.37
CA THR A 299 20.91 35.78 5.98
C THR A 299 22.09 36.07 6.90
N THR A 300 22.66 37.27 6.78
CA THR A 300 23.73 37.73 7.68
C THR A 300 23.15 38.16 9.01
N TYR A 301 23.64 37.55 10.09
CA TYR A 301 23.33 37.92 11.47
C TYR A 301 24.57 38.40 12.20
N PHE A 302 24.37 39.36 13.09
CA PHE A 302 25.39 39.93 13.95
C PHE A 302 25.08 39.58 15.40
N TYR A 303 26.08 39.15 16.16
CA TYR A 303 25.91 38.72 17.55
C TYR A 303 26.83 39.47 18.50
N LYS A 304 26.30 39.69 19.71
CA LYS A 304 27.02 40.19 20.88
C LYS A 304 26.63 39.36 22.10
N VAL A 305 27.56 39.18 23.02
CA VAL A 305 27.34 38.46 24.28
C VAL A 305 27.75 39.35 25.44
N THR A 306 26.96 39.36 26.52
CA THR A 306 27.31 39.98 27.80
C THR A 306 27.32 38.92 28.90
N THR A 307 28.18 39.09 29.91
CA THR A 307 28.06 38.34 31.16
C THR A 307 27.08 39.05 32.09
N ILE A 308 26.49 38.30 33.00
CA ILE A 308 25.65 38.79 34.09
C ILE A 308 26.29 38.36 35.39
N ASN A 309 26.59 39.31 36.26
CA ASN A 309 27.25 39.03 37.52
C ASN A 309 26.28 38.53 38.61
N ILE A 310 26.81 38.18 39.79
CA ILE A 310 26.08 37.69 40.97
C ILE A 310 24.98 38.62 41.48
N VAL A 311 25.03 39.91 41.17
CA VAL A 311 24.00 40.90 41.52
C VAL A 311 23.09 41.27 40.35
N GLY A 312 23.18 40.54 39.23
CA GLY A 312 22.29 40.67 38.08
C GLY A 312 22.63 41.81 37.12
N ARG A 313 23.85 42.36 37.17
CA ARG A 313 24.32 43.43 36.28
C ARG A 313 25.04 42.87 35.07
N GLU A 314 24.78 43.47 33.92
CA GLU A 314 25.36 43.09 32.64
C GLU A 314 26.72 43.74 32.44
N SER A 315 27.70 43.00 31.94
CA SER A 315 28.99 43.52 31.48
C SER A 315 28.84 44.49 30.29
N PRO A 316 29.91 45.20 29.88
CA PRO A 316 30.01 45.69 28.52
C PRO A 316 29.78 44.59 27.49
N GLU A 317 29.40 44.98 26.28
CA GLU A 317 29.20 44.07 25.15
C GLU A 317 30.52 43.49 24.66
N SER A 318 30.51 42.23 24.21
CA SER A 318 31.63 41.66 23.46
C SER A 318 31.85 42.41 22.13
N ALA A 319 32.96 42.10 21.46
CA ALA A 319 33.10 42.44 20.05
C ALA A 319 31.91 41.85 19.26
N THR A 320 31.44 42.62 18.27
CA THR A 320 30.42 42.15 17.33
C THR A 320 31.03 41.12 16.39
N VAL A 321 30.38 39.98 16.24
CA VAL A 321 30.72 38.98 15.22
C VAL A 321 29.58 38.81 14.24
N SER A 322 29.89 38.49 12.99
CA SER A 322 28.89 38.20 11.97
C SER A 322 29.00 36.78 11.46
N VAL A 323 27.88 36.25 10.98
CA VAL A 323 27.79 34.94 10.34
C VAL A 323 26.63 34.96 9.34
N VAL A 324 26.80 34.27 8.22
CA VAL A 324 25.72 34.04 7.25
C VAL A 324 25.10 32.68 7.57
N SER A 325 23.80 32.64 7.84
CA SER A 325 23.08 31.37 8.02
C SER A 325 23.19 30.49 6.77
N LEU A 326 23.08 29.17 6.93
CA LEU A 326 23.07 28.27 5.78
C LEU A 326 21.89 28.62 4.86
N GLY A 327 22.14 28.60 3.56
CA GLY A 327 21.08 28.64 2.56
C GLY A 327 20.30 27.32 2.49
N PRO A 328 19.31 27.23 1.57
CA PRO A 328 18.67 25.97 1.26
C PRO A 328 19.67 24.87 0.86
N PRO A 329 19.31 23.58 1.00
CA PRO A 329 20.21 22.49 0.66
C PRO A 329 20.69 22.56 -0.79
N LYS A 330 21.90 22.05 -1.06
CA LYS A 330 22.37 21.84 -2.43
C LYS A 330 21.60 20.65 -3.04
N PRO A 331 21.47 20.56 -4.37
CA PRO A 331 20.94 19.34 -4.98
C PRO A 331 21.85 18.15 -4.67
N PRO A 332 21.31 16.92 -4.52
CA PRO A 332 22.14 15.73 -4.36
C PRO A 332 23.02 15.49 -5.60
N ALA A 333 24.24 15.01 -5.37
CA ALA A 333 25.19 14.71 -6.43
C ALA A 333 24.86 13.38 -7.14
N GLY A 334 25.42 13.20 -8.34
CA GLY A 334 25.37 11.93 -9.07
C GLY A 334 23.97 11.54 -9.54
N LEU A 335 23.11 12.52 -9.88
CA LEU A 335 21.83 12.23 -10.51
C LEU A 335 22.09 11.47 -11.82
N SER A 336 21.44 10.32 -11.94
CA SER A 336 21.39 9.51 -13.15
C SER A 336 19.95 9.08 -13.40
N ALA A 337 19.59 8.98 -14.67
CA ALA A 337 18.32 8.46 -15.12
C ALA A 337 18.62 7.38 -16.16
N SER A 338 17.95 6.25 -16.05
CA SER A 338 18.09 5.13 -16.97
C SER A 338 16.71 4.62 -17.38
N SER A 339 16.62 3.99 -18.55
CA SER A 339 15.38 3.37 -18.99
C SER A 339 14.98 2.28 -18.00
N GLY A 340 13.80 2.43 -17.38
CA GLY A 340 13.29 1.46 -16.42
C GLY A 340 12.57 0.29 -17.08
N SER A 341 12.10 0.48 -18.31
CA SER A 341 11.41 -0.42 -19.29
C SER A 341 10.54 0.49 -20.20
N ILE A 342 9.50 -0.04 -20.85
CA ILE A 342 8.48 0.81 -21.50
C ILE A 342 7.88 1.75 -20.45
N ARG A 343 7.52 2.98 -20.86
CA ARG A 343 6.82 3.98 -20.04
C ARG A 343 7.30 4.04 -18.58
N SER A 344 8.61 3.85 -18.37
CA SER A 344 9.21 3.89 -17.05
C SER A 344 10.68 4.31 -17.10
N ALA A 345 11.11 5.03 -16.07
CA ALA A 345 12.49 5.43 -15.87
C ALA A 345 12.91 5.15 -14.43
N HIS A 346 14.15 4.70 -14.25
CA HIS A 346 14.77 4.53 -12.94
C HIS A 346 15.73 5.70 -12.69
N ILE A 347 15.46 6.47 -11.64
CA ILE A 347 16.19 7.67 -11.25
C ILE A 347 16.99 7.34 -9.99
N LYS A 348 18.29 7.64 -9.99
CA LYS A 348 19.19 7.37 -8.86
C LYS A 348 20.11 8.55 -8.60
N TRP A 349 20.40 8.82 -7.34
CA TRP A 349 21.34 9.87 -6.90
C TRP A 349 22.18 9.39 -5.72
N SER A 350 23.15 10.20 -5.30
CA SER A 350 23.98 9.92 -4.12
C SER A 350 23.32 10.42 -2.84
N LEU A 351 23.54 9.72 -1.73
CA LEU A 351 23.13 10.19 -0.39
C LEU A 351 23.67 11.61 -0.15
N HIS A 352 22.78 12.56 0.16
CA HIS A 352 23.18 13.96 0.39
C HIS A 352 24.14 14.05 1.59
N ASP A 353 25.14 14.93 1.59
CA ASP A 353 26.16 15.03 2.64
C ASP A 353 25.64 15.57 3.99
N ASN A 354 24.78 16.60 3.95
CA ASN A 354 24.15 17.19 5.12
C ASN A 354 23.07 16.25 5.72
N ALA A 355 23.25 15.89 7.00
CA ALA A 355 22.37 14.98 7.72
C ALA A 355 20.99 15.51 8.06
N GLU A 356 20.79 16.82 8.01
CA GLU A 356 19.52 17.48 8.33
C GLU A 356 18.58 17.59 7.13
N VAL A 357 19.00 17.20 5.91
CA VAL A 357 18.10 17.19 4.75
C VAL A 357 16.86 16.35 5.04
N ALA A 358 15.68 16.94 4.84
CA ALA A 358 14.41 16.30 5.15
C ALA A 358 13.92 15.39 4.02
N GLY A 359 14.34 15.64 2.78
CA GLY A 359 13.96 14.82 1.64
C GLY A 359 14.30 15.48 0.31
N TYR A 360 13.69 14.96 -0.75
CA TYR A 360 13.96 15.33 -2.14
C TYR A 360 12.67 15.60 -2.92
N LYS A 361 12.75 16.47 -3.92
CA LYS A 361 11.68 16.67 -4.91
C LYS A 361 12.22 16.30 -6.29
N ILE A 362 11.50 15.45 -7.00
CA ILE A 362 11.86 15.01 -8.35
C ILE A 362 10.96 15.69 -9.35
N TYR A 363 11.59 16.24 -10.37
CA TYR A 363 10.94 16.93 -11.46
C TYR A 363 11.24 16.27 -12.79
N ARG A 364 10.30 16.40 -13.73
CA ARG A 364 10.42 15.84 -15.08
C ARG A 364 10.02 16.86 -16.16
N SER A 365 10.72 16.81 -17.29
CA SER A 365 10.43 17.56 -18.50
C SER A 365 10.59 16.67 -19.75
N GLN A 366 9.93 17.02 -20.85
CA GLN A 366 10.16 16.40 -22.17
C GLN A 366 11.26 17.11 -22.97
N SER A 367 11.78 18.22 -22.45
CA SER A 367 12.90 18.97 -23.03
C SER A 367 13.95 19.24 -21.97
N LYS A 368 15.23 19.08 -22.32
CA LYS A 368 16.36 19.28 -21.41
C LYS A 368 16.33 20.67 -20.77
N ASP A 369 16.03 21.68 -21.59
CA ASP A 369 15.97 23.09 -21.21
C ASP A 369 14.53 23.60 -21.05
N GLY A 370 13.56 22.67 -20.96
CA GLY A 370 12.14 22.97 -20.85
C GLY A 370 11.67 23.25 -19.41
N SER A 371 10.36 23.42 -19.27
CA SER A 371 9.73 23.55 -17.95
C SER A 371 9.59 22.19 -17.26
N TYR A 372 10.15 22.09 -16.05
CA TYR A 372 10.15 20.89 -15.22
C TYR A 372 8.95 20.86 -14.27
N LYS A 373 8.16 19.79 -14.34
CA LYS A 373 6.99 19.55 -13.46
C LYS A 373 7.37 18.63 -12.31
N LEU A 374 6.90 18.94 -11.10
CA LEU A 374 7.06 18.08 -9.93
C LEU A 374 6.30 16.76 -10.14
N ILE A 375 6.98 15.63 -9.99
CA ILE A 375 6.39 14.29 -10.09
C ILE A 375 6.45 13.49 -8.78
N ALA A 376 7.36 13.85 -7.86
CA ALA A 376 7.44 13.21 -6.55
C ALA A 376 8.01 14.14 -5.46
N ASP A 377 7.47 14.02 -4.25
CA ASP A 377 8.03 14.58 -3.00
C ASP A 377 8.40 13.41 -2.08
N ILE A 378 9.69 13.13 -2.00
CA ILE A 378 10.27 11.99 -1.28
C ILE A 378 10.68 12.47 0.11
N LYS A 379 10.14 11.82 1.15
CA LYS A 379 10.50 12.08 2.55
C LYS A 379 11.69 11.21 2.95
N GLY A 380 12.68 11.81 3.61
CA GLY A 380 13.84 11.12 4.18
C GLY A 380 15.08 11.17 3.29
N ARG A 381 16.18 11.70 3.85
CA ARG A 381 17.51 11.76 3.21
C ARG A 381 18.03 10.41 2.70
N LYS A 382 17.68 9.29 3.34
CA LYS A 382 18.23 7.96 3.02
C LYS A 382 17.66 7.36 1.74
N VAL A 383 16.58 7.91 1.19
CA VAL A 383 16.03 7.47 -0.10
C VAL A 383 16.90 8.03 -1.22
N VAL A 384 17.50 7.16 -2.01
CA VAL A 384 18.50 7.51 -3.05
C VAL A 384 18.10 7.06 -4.46
N GLU A 385 16.88 6.55 -4.61
CA GLU A 385 16.34 6.07 -5.87
C GLU A 385 14.83 6.29 -5.96
N TYR A 386 14.32 6.33 -7.19
CA TYR A 386 12.91 6.50 -7.51
C TYR A 386 12.58 5.90 -8.88
N ASP A 387 11.52 5.11 -8.95
CA ASP A 387 10.96 4.62 -10.21
C ASP A 387 9.83 5.53 -10.68
N ASP A 388 10.05 6.26 -11.77
CA ASP A 388 8.99 6.98 -12.46
C ASP A 388 8.19 5.98 -13.29
N LEU A 389 7.04 5.55 -12.75
CA LEU A 389 6.13 4.60 -13.38
C LEU A 389 4.89 5.31 -13.91
N ASN A 390 4.41 4.90 -15.08
CA ASN A 390 3.10 5.30 -15.56
C ASN A 390 2.01 4.82 -14.57
N GLY A 391 1.45 5.71 -13.73
CA GLY A 391 0.28 5.43 -12.89
C GLY A 391 0.48 5.29 -11.38
N GLY A 392 1.61 5.73 -10.80
CA GLY A 392 1.79 5.74 -9.34
C GLY A 392 1.12 6.92 -8.59
N SER A 393 0.85 8.02 -9.29
CA SER A 393 0.27 9.25 -8.72
C SER A 393 -0.68 9.88 -9.74
N LYS A 394 -1.89 10.24 -9.32
CA LYS A 394 -3.03 10.67 -10.15
C LYS A 394 -2.85 12.03 -10.87
N ALA A 395 -1.63 12.55 -11.07
CA ALA A 395 -1.40 13.80 -11.78
C ALA A 395 -0.26 13.66 -12.80
N ALA A 396 -0.56 14.12 -14.02
CA ALA A 396 0.22 14.07 -15.27
C ALA A 396 1.71 14.46 -15.23
N PRO A 397 2.48 14.19 -16.32
CA PRO A 397 2.11 13.43 -17.53
C PRO A 397 2.38 11.92 -17.47
N GLU A 398 1.69 11.18 -18.31
CA GLU A 398 2.01 9.78 -18.58
C GLU A 398 3.33 9.70 -19.35
N LEU A 399 4.13 8.69 -19.03
CA LEU A 399 5.30 8.35 -19.84
C LEU A 399 4.80 7.72 -21.14
N ALA A 400 5.23 8.26 -22.28
CA ALA A 400 4.96 7.72 -23.61
C ALA A 400 6.08 6.76 -24.02
N ASP A 401 5.82 5.95 -25.03
CA ASP A 401 6.78 4.97 -25.55
C ASP A 401 7.88 5.65 -26.35
N SER A 402 9.08 5.06 -26.34
CA SER A 402 10.22 5.51 -27.16
C SER A 402 10.55 7.00 -27.01
N LYS A 403 10.21 7.60 -25.87
CA LYS A 403 10.31 9.04 -25.65
C LYS A 403 11.35 9.37 -24.59
N THR A 404 12.15 10.39 -24.88
CA THR A 404 13.15 10.91 -23.95
C THR A 404 12.52 11.88 -22.96
N TYR A 405 12.79 11.65 -21.68
CA TYR A 405 12.41 12.50 -20.56
C TYR A 405 13.68 12.92 -19.81
N TYR A 406 13.64 14.13 -19.28
CA TYR A 406 14.72 14.70 -18.49
C TYR A 406 14.23 14.89 -17.07
N TYR A 407 15.07 14.49 -16.11
CA TYR A 407 14.80 14.52 -14.68
C TYR A 407 15.75 15.48 -14.00
N SER A 408 15.23 16.24 -13.05
CA SER A 408 16.03 17.07 -12.15
C SER A 408 15.56 16.86 -10.73
N ILE A 409 16.47 16.98 -9.77
CA ILE A 409 16.20 16.74 -8.35
C ILE A 409 16.63 17.95 -7.52
N SER A 410 15.85 18.30 -6.51
CA SER A 410 16.25 19.24 -5.47
C SER A 410 16.11 18.57 -4.10
N ALA A 411 16.85 19.08 -3.12
CA ALA A 411 16.71 18.70 -1.72
C ALA A 411 16.02 19.82 -0.94
N TYR A 412 15.31 19.49 0.14
CA TYR A 412 14.69 20.49 1.02
C TYR A 412 15.02 20.25 2.50
N SER A 413 15.06 21.36 3.25
CA SER A 413 15.35 21.35 4.70
C SER A 413 14.12 20.92 5.51
N PRO A 414 14.25 20.62 6.81
CA PRO A 414 13.11 20.31 7.69
C PRO A 414 12.11 21.46 7.82
N TYR A 415 12.52 22.68 7.45
CA TYR A 415 11.71 23.88 7.46
C TYR A 415 11.01 24.16 6.12
N GLY A 416 11.14 23.24 5.15
CA GLY A 416 10.49 23.33 3.84
C GLY A 416 11.26 24.14 2.80
N SER A 417 12.39 24.76 3.16
CA SER A 417 13.22 25.51 2.21
C SER A 417 13.83 24.58 1.17
N GLU A 418 13.52 24.81 -0.09
CA GLU A 418 13.97 24.00 -1.23
C GLU A 418 15.22 24.60 -1.87
N GLY A 419 16.18 23.72 -2.18
CA GLY A 419 17.37 24.04 -2.95
C GLY A 419 17.12 24.31 -4.43
N VAL A 420 18.18 24.74 -5.11
CA VAL A 420 18.19 24.74 -6.57
C VAL A 420 18.08 23.31 -7.10
N LYS A 421 17.50 23.19 -8.30
CA LYS A 421 17.41 21.95 -9.06
C LYS A 421 18.80 21.54 -9.56
N SER A 422 19.08 20.23 -9.59
CA SER A 422 20.29 19.68 -10.19
C SER A 422 20.31 19.92 -11.70
N ASP A 423 21.50 19.75 -12.31
CA ASP A 423 21.58 19.50 -13.75
C ASP A 423 20.73 18.28 -14.12
N PRO A 424 20.08 18.30 -15.30
CA PRO A 424 19.15 17.26 -15.66
C PRO A 424 19.83 15.99 -16.18
N ALA A 425 19.28 14.84 -15.81
CA ALA A 425 19.63 13.53 -16.36
C ALA A 425 18.53 13.05 -17.32
N GLY A 426 18.91 12.59 -18.51
CA GLY A 426 17.97 12.09 -19.53
C GLY A 426 17.79 10.57 -19.46
N ALA A 427 16.57 10.09 -19.65
CA ALA A 427 16.27 8.68 -19.89
C ALA A 427 15.26 8.55 -21.04
N THR A 428 15.47 7.57 -21.92
CA THR A 428 14.53 7.21 -22.99
C THR A 428 13.78 5.97 -22.58
N THR A 429 12.45 6.05 -22.49
CA THR A 429 11.59 4.89 -22.23
C THR A 429 11.74 3.87 -23.36
N SER A 430 11.66 2.58 -23.05
CA SER A 430 11.74 1.55 -24.08
C SER A 430 10.55 1.57 -25.07
N ASP A 431 10.71 0.88 -26.19
CA ASP A 431 9.63 0.58 -27.12
C ASP A 431 8.59 -0.36 -26.47
N PRO A 432 7.34 -0.40 -26.97
CA PRO A 432 6.39 -1.42 -26.58
C PRO A 432 6.92 -2.83 -26.82
N PRO A 433 6.37 -3.84 -26.10
CA PRO A 433 6.70 -5.23 -26.40
C PRO A 433 6.54 -5.50 -27.90
N ALA A 434 7.41 -6.33 -28.47
CA ALA A 434 7.23 -6.77 -29.84
C ALA A 434 5.97 -7.64 -29.97
N ILE A 435 5.49 -7.80 -31.21
CA ILE A 435 4.39 -8.70 -31.52
C ILE A 435 4.81 -10.14 -31.13
N PRO A 436 3.95 -10.93 -30.44
CA PRO A 436 4.21 -12.34 -30.19
C PRO A 436 4.43 -13.14 -31.48
N THR A 437 5.47 -13.96 -31.53
CA THR A 437 5.81 -14.82 -32.67
C THR A 437 5.15 -16.20 -32.58
N GLY A 438 5.07 -16.89 -33.72
CA GLY A 438 4.57 -18.26 -33.81
C GLY A 438 3.08 -18.41 -33.48
N PHE A 439 2.28 -17.34 -33.61
CA PHE A 439 0.85 -17.39 -33.34
C PHE A 439 0.12 -18.25 -34.37
N GLU A 440 -0.39 -19.39 -33.93
CA GLU A 440 -1.07 -20.37 -34.77
C GLU A 440 -2.33 -20.93 -34.09
N GLY A 441 -3.27 -21.39 -34.90
CA GLY A 441 -4.52 -21.98 -34.43
C GLY A 441 -4.76 -23.35 -35.06
N LYS A 442 -5.20 -24.30 -34.24
CA LYS A 442 -5.53 -25.65 -34.68
C LYS A 442 -7.00 -25.73 -35.10
N GLY A 443 -7.24 -25.77 -36.41
CA GLY A 443 -8.57 -25.97 -36.98
C GLY A 443 -9.15 -27.37 -36.77
N TRP A 444 -10.35 -27.57 -37.34
CA TRP A 444 -11.03 -28.87 -37.40
C TRP A 444 -11.34 -29.48 -36.02
N GLN A 445 -11.51 -28.62 -35.02
CA GLN A 445 -11.96 -28.99 -33.68
C GLN A 445 -13.46 -28.66 -33.51
N ALA A 446 -14.19 -29.51 -32.78
CA ALA A 446 -15.63 -29.33 -32.56
C ALA A 446 -15.88 -28.17 -31.59
N ASN A 447 -16.51 -27.10 -32.08
CA ASN A 447 -16.94 -25.92 -31.31
C ASN A 447 -15.84 -25.27 -30.43
N LYS A 448 -14.57 -25.44 -30.78
CA LYS A 448 -13.42 -24.87 -30.06
C LYS A 448 -12.26 -24.62 -31.01
N VAL A 449 -11.35 -23.72 -30.64
CA VAL A 449 -10.10 -23.46 -31.36
C VAL A 449 -8.94 -23.39 -30.36
N PRO A 450 -8.06 -24.40 -30.32
CA PRO A 450 -6.77 -24.31 -29.63
C PRO A 450 -5.85 -23.33 -30.37
N LEU A 451 -5.27 -22.39 -29.64
CA LEU A 451 -4.30 -21.39 -30.09
C LEU A 451 -2.97 -21.59 -29.35
N LYS A 452 -1.87 -21.37 -30.05
CA LYS A 452 -0.49 -21.48 -29.56
C LYS A 452 0.34 -20.31 -30.07
N TRP A 453 1.35 -19.91 -29.32
CA TRP A 453 2.39 -18.95 -29.71
C TRP A 453 3.71 -19.30 -29.01
N GLU A 454 4.77 -18.55 -29.29
CA GLU A 454 6.07 -18.69 -28.62
C GLU A 454 6.17 -17.78 -27.39
N ALA A 455 6.97 -18.17 -26.40
CA ALA A 455 7.24 -17.30 -25.25
C ALA A 455 8.02 -16.08 -25.73
N HIS A 456 7.53 -14.88 -25.39
CA HIS A 456 8.16 -13.63 -25.79
C HIS A 456 9.58 -13.53 -25.19
N PRO A 457 10.61 -13.09 -25.95
CA PRO A 457 12.01 -13.07 -25.48
C PRO A 457 12.28 -11.98 -24.43
N ASP A 458 11.51 -10.89 -24.42
CA ASP A 458 11.61 -9.84 -23.39
C ASP A 458 11.03 -10.30 -22.04
N ASP A 459 11.89 -10.37 -21.02
CA ASP A 459 11.55 -10.71 -19.63
C ASP A 459 10.54 -9.76 -18.99
N ASN A 460 10.36 -8.55 -19.53
CA ASN A 460 9.40 -7.57 -19.02
C ASN A 460 7.94 -7.89 -19.40
N VAL A 461 7.71 -8.77 -20.37
CA VAL A 461 6.36 -9.18 -20.77
C VAL A 461 5.66 -9.94 -19.64
N ARG A 462 4.44 -9.52 -19.32
CA ARG A 462 3.61 -10.07 -18.24
C ARG A 462 2.50 -10.98 -18.76
N GLY A 463 2.26 -11.03 -20.06
CA GLY A 463 1.39 -12.02 -20.68
C GLY A 463 0.85 -11.55 -22.02
N TYR A 464 -0.29 -12.11 -22.42
CA TYR A 464 -0.83 -11.97 -23.76
C TYR A 464 -2.32 -11.64 -23.75
N ILE A 465 -2.80 -11.00 -24.81
CA ILE A 465 -4.21 -10.69 -25.04
C ILE A 465 -4.62 -11.35 -26.35
N ILE A 466 -5.69 -12.13 -26.31
CA ILE A 466 -6.24 -12.84 -27.47
C ILE A 466 -7.52 -12.16 -27.93
N TYR A 467 -7.61 -11.97 -29.22
CA TYR A 467 -8.74 -11.34 -29.89
C TYR A 467 -9.38 -12.29 -30.90
N ARG A 468 -10.69 -12.15 -31.12
CA ARG A 468 -11.46 -12.90 -32.13
C ARG A 468 -12.46 -12.02 -32.87
N ALA A 469 -12.67 -12.29 -34.15
CA ALA A 469 -13.73 -11.74 -34.98
C ALA A 469 -14.46 -12.86 -35.78
N GLU A 470 -15.70 -12.60 -36.24
CA GLU A 470 -16.47 -13.54 -37.10
C GLU A 470 -16.19 -13.31 -38.60
N ALA A 471 -15.84 -12.09 -39.01
CA ALA A 471 -15.23 -11.75 -40.31
C ALA A 471 -13.83 -11.11 -40.14
N GLU A 472 -13.06 -10.96 -41.21
CA GLU A 472 -11.71 -10.37 -41.15
C GLU A 472 -11.76 -8.86 -40.92
N GLU A 473 -12.75 -8.21 -41.51
CA GLU A 473 -12.99 -6.76 -41.45
C GLU A 473 -13.78 -6.34 -40.20
N ASP A 474 -14.26 -7.30 -39.43
CA ASP A 474 -15.01 -7.06 -38.20
C ASP A 474 -14.11 -6.48 -37.10
N THR A 475 -14.75 -5.83 -36.12
CA THR A 475 -14.06 -5.43 -34.89
C THR A 475 -13.65 -6.66 -34.07
N PHE A 476 -12.34 -6.82 -33.86
CA PHE A 476 -11.76 -7.87 -33.03
C PHE A 476 -12.09 -7.67 -31.55
N LEU A 477 -12.81 -8.63 -30.97
CA LEU A 477 -13.18 -8.62 -29.56
C LEU A 477 -12.12 -9.32 -28.71
N GLN A 478 -11.72 -8.70 -27.59
CA GLN A 478 -10.85 -9.34 -26.61
C GLN A 478 -11.59 -10.51 -25.95
N ILE A 479 -11.09 -11.74 -26.17
CA ILE A 479 -11.67 -12.96 -25.59
C ILE A 479 -10.86 -13.50 -24.41
N ALA A 480 -9.59 -13.12 -24.28
CA ALA A 480 -8.76 -13.49 -23.13
C ALA A 480 -7.66 -12.46 -22.83
N LYS A 481 -7.33 -12.29 -21.56
CA LYS A 481 -6.08 -11.66 -21.08
C LYS A 481 -5.37 -12.66 -20.17
N ILE A 482 -4.26 -13.18 -20.65
CA ILE A 482 -3.51 -14.31 -20.08
C ILE A 482 -2.36 -13.74 -19.28
N LYS A 483 -2.16 -14.19 -18.04
CA LYS A 483 -1.08 -13.73 -17.17
C LYS A 483 0.06 -14.77 -17.14
N GLY A 484 1.28 -14.29 -17.37
CA GLY A 484 2.52 -15.06 -17.42
C GLY A 484 3.10 -15.12 -18.83
N ARG A 485 4.38 -14.73 -18.97
CA ARG A 485 5.16 -14.82 -20.22
C ARG A 485 5.25 -16.25 -20.76
N GLU A 486 5.38 -17.22 -19.86
CA GLU A 486 5.48 -18.66 -20.18
C GLU A 486 4.14 -19.33 -20.48
N LYS A 487 3.03 -18.59 -20.44
CA LYS A 487 1.71 -19.13 -20.81
C LYS A 487 1.49 -18.92 -22.30
N THR A 488 1.83 -19.94 -23.08
CA THR A 488 1.94 -19.89 -24.55
C THR A 488 0.81 -20.60 -25.29
N SER A 489 -0.33 -20.83 -24.63
CA SER A 489 -1.49 -21.47 -25.25
C SER A 489 -2.82 -21.01 -24.65
N TYR A 490 -3.87 -21.09 -25.44
CA TYR A 490 -5.25 -20.78 -25.05
C TYR A 490 -6.23 -21.61 -25.88
N VAL A 491 -7.36 -22.04 -25.29
CA VAL A 491 -8.43 -22.72 -26.04
C VAL A 491 -9.65 -21.84 -26.05
N ASP A 492 -10.00 -21.30 -27.22
CA ASP A 492 -11.26 -20.60 -27.39
C ASP A 492 -12.41 -21.61 -27.48
N GLY A 493 -13.33 -21.56 -26.52
CA GLY A 493 -14.58 -22.34 -26.51
C GLY A 493 -15.82 -21.50 -26.82
N GLY A 494 -15.66 -20.24 -27.25
CA GLY A 494 -16.75 -19.32 -27.57
C GLY A 494 -17.10 -18.30 -26.49
N GLY A 495 -16.48 -18.35 -25.31
CA GLY A 495 -16.69 -17.31 -24.29
C GLY A 495 -16.25 -15.94 -24.81
N SER A 496 -17.11 -14.92 -24.73
CA SER A 496 -16.73 -13.53 -25.04
C SER A 496 -16.82 -12.68 -23.78
N GLY A 497 -15.71 -12.04 -23.40
CA GLY A 497 -15.64 -10.94 -22.44
C GLY A 497 -16.16 -11.18 -21.02
N LEU A 498 -15.84 -10.26 -20.11
CA LEU A 498 -16.34 -10.29 -18.72
C LEU A 498 -17.87 -10.06 -18.63
N PHE A 499 -18.54 -9.73 -19.75
CA PHE A 499 -19.93 -9.25 -19.80
C PHE A 499 -20.81 -9.87 -20.90
N VAL A 500 -20.36 -10.86 -21.68
CA VAL A 500 -21.22 -11.52 -22.69
C VAL A 500 -21.52 -12.96 -22.26
N LYS A 501 -22.79 -13.38 -22.39
CA LYS A 501 -23.18 -14.79 -22.19
C LYS A 501 -22.29 -15.67 -23.08
N LYS A 502 -21.62 -16.67 -22.48
CA LYS A 502 -20.79 -17.64 -23.20
C LYS A 502 -21.58 -18.25 -24.36
N LYS A 503 -21.26 -17.88 -25.59
CA LYS A 503 -21.86 -18.44 -26.81
C LYS A 503 -20.85 -19.37 -27.44
N LYS A 504 -21.10 -20.68 -27.47
CA LYS A 504 -20.19 -21.65 -28.10
C LYS A 504 -19.86 -21.23 -29.54
N LEU A 505 -18.64 -21.54 -29.98
CA LEU A 505 -18.29 -21.39 -31.39
C LEU A 505 -19.25 -22.25 -32.23
N LYS A 506 -19.72 -21.70 -33.35
CA LYS A 506 -20.50 -22.42 -34.35
C LYS A 506 -19.58 -23.43 -35.05
N SER A 507 -20.11 -24.59 -35.39
CA SER A 507 -19.44 -25.54 -36.29
C SER A 507 -19.50 -25.05 -37.73
N SER A 508 -18.66 -25.60 -38.61
CA SER A 508 -18.53 -25.16 -40.01
C SER A 508 -18.28 -23.65 -40.18
N ASN A 509 -17.71 -22.98 -39.18
CA ASN A 509 -17.53 -21.53 -39.18
C ASN A 509 -16.04 -21.17 -39.17
N LEU A 510 -15.67 -20.20 -40.00
CA LEU A 510 -14.36 -19.58 -40.02
C LEU A 510 -14.29 -18.49 -38.95
N TYR A 511 -13.22 -18.45 -38.17
CA TYR A 511 -12.97 -17.42 -37.16
C TYR A 511 -11.61 -16.79 -37.37
N PHE A 512 -11.50 -15.50 -37.09
CA PHE A 512 -10.27 -14.73 -37.25
C PHE A 512 -9.71 -14.39 -35.87
N TYR A 513 -8.41 -14.53 -35.67
CA TYR A 513 -7.75 -14.27 -34.40
C TYR A 513 -6.55 -13.35 -34.57
N ARG A 514 -6.30 -12.55 -33.52
CA ARG A 514 -5.09 -11.74 -33.34
C ARG A 514 -4.57 -11.86 -31.91
N ILE A 515 -3.31 -11.52 -31.71
CA ILE A 515 -2.64 -11.56 -30.41
C ILE A 515 -1.85 -10.28 -30.15
N GLN A 516 -1.75 -9.88 -28.89
CA GLN A 516 -0.82 -8.85 -28.40
C GLN A 516 -0.08 -9.34 -27.15
N ALA A 517 1.15 -8.88 -26.93
CA ALA A 517 1.82 -8.95 -25.63
C ALA A 517 1.48 -7.74 -24.77
N TYR A 518 1.56 -7.86 -23.44
CA TYR A 518 1.52 -6.72 -22.51
C TYR A 518 2.54 -6.87 -21.37
N ASN A 519 2.95 -5.76 -20.76
CA ASN A 519 3.95 -5.76 -19.68
C ASN A 519 3.43 -5.18 -18.34
N ARG A 520 4.34 -4.83 -17.41
CA ARG A 520 4.02 -4.45 -16.03
C ARG A 520 3.17 -3.16 -15.90
N VAL A 521 3.19 -2.32 -16.92
CA VAL A 521 2.40 -1.07 -16.99
C VAL A 521 1.24 -1.17 -18.00
N ASP A 522 0.84 -2.39 -18.37
CA ASP A 522 -0.25 -2.68 -19.31
C ASP A 522 -0.10 -2.09 -20.72
N ALA A 523 1.10 -1.62 -21.08
CA ALA A 523 1.39 -1.26 -22.46
C ALA A 523 1.39 -2.51 -23.35
N LYS A 524 0.83 -2.36 -24.54
CA LYS A 524 0.57 -3.46 -25.47
C LYS A 524 1.51 -3.37 -26.67
N SER A 525 1.90 -4.52 -27.22
CA SER A 525 2.51 -4.57 -28.54
C SER A 525 1.57 -4.03 -29.63
N GLU A 526 2.08 -3.82 -30.84
CA GLU A 526 1.22 -3.79 -32.02
C GLU A 526 0.37 -5.07 -32.12
N MET A 527 -0.75 -4.98 -32.84
CA MET A 527 -1.59 -6.16 -33.12
C MET A 527 -0.85 -7.12 -34.03
N GLY A 528 -0.77 -8.39 -33.64
CA GLY A 528 -0.26 -9.44 -34.53
C GLY A 528 -1.09 -9.63 -35.78
N GLU A 529 -0.49 -10.30 -36.76
CA GLU A 529 -1.16 -10.68 -38.01
C GLU A 529 -2.42 -11.50 -37.74
N VAL A 530 -3.38 -11.39 -38.66
CA VAL A 530 -4.62 -12.17 -38.59
C VAL A 530 -4.30 -13.61 -38.96
N ILE A 531 -4.75 -14.55 -38.13
CA ILE A 531 -4.88 -15.95 -38.53
C ILE A 531 -6.36 -16.31 -38.67
N SER A 532 -6.68 -17.14 -39.64
CA SER A 532 -8.03 -17.68 -39.83
C SER A 532 -8.06 -19.17 -39.48
N VAL A 533 -9.08 -19.59 -38.73
CA VAL A 533 -9.21 -20.96 -38.24
C VAL A 533 -10.64 -21.44 -38.41
N MET A 534 -10.81 -22.51 -39.17
CA MET A 534 -12.10 -23.14 -39.39
C MET A 534 -12.39 -24.18 -38.29
N THR A 535 -13.53 -24.04 -37.63
CA THR A 535 -14.07 -25.08 -36.75
C THR A 535 -14.49 -26.30 -37.57
N ARG A 536 -14.56 -27.48 -36.95
CA ARG A 536 -14.90 -28.70 -37.69
C ARG A 536 -16.27 -28.58 -38.36
N PRO A 537 -16.42 -29.01 -39.61
CA PRO A 537 -17.72 -29.12 -40.24
C PRO A 537 -18.64 -30.07 -39.49
N VAL A 538 -19.94 -29.80 -39.57
CA VAL A 538 -20.97 -30.75 -39.13
C VAL A 538 -21.00 -31.97 -40.08
N PRO A 539 -21.50 -33.12 -39.61
CA PRO A 539 -21.70 -34.29 -40.46
C PRO A 539 -22.53 -34.00 -41.72
N ALA A 540 -22.12 -34.56 -42.86
CA ALA A 540 -22.95 -34.57 -44.05
C ALA A 540 -24.24 -35.40 -43.81
N PRO A 541 -25.39 -34.99 -44.38
CA PRO A 541 -26.61 -35.79 -44.31
C PRO A 541 -26.40 -37.18 -44.97
N PRO A 542 -27.15 -38.21 -44.54
CA PRO A 542 -27.09 -39.51 -45.19
C PRO A 542 -27.53 -39.44 -46.66
N GLU A 543 -26.82 -40.15 -47.53
CA GLU A 543 -27.11 -40.20 -48.97
C GLU A 543 -28.04 -41.38 -49.32
N ASN A 544 -28.58 -41.38 -50.54
CA ASN A 544 -29.38 -42.47 -51.09
C ASN A 544 -30.52 -42.91 -50.17
N ILE A 545 -31.21 -41.94 -49.57
CA ILE A 545 -32.36 -42.21 -48.72
C ILE A 545 -33.50 -42.72 -49.61
N LYS A 546 -34.06 -43.86 -49.23
CA LYS A 546 -35.19 -44.50 -49.90
C LYS A 546 -36.28 -44.79 -48.89
N ALA A 547 -37.52 -44.56 -49.28
CA ALA A 547 -38.70 -44.97 -48.56
C ALA A 547 -39.49 -45.94 -49.43
N ALA A 548 -39.82 -47.12 -48.91
CA ALA A 548 -40.64 -48.09 -49.64
C ALA A 548 -42.12 -47.71 -49.51
N GLU A 549 -42.81 -47.65 -50.65
CA GLU A 549 -44.22 -47.28 -50.74
C GLU A 549 -45.14 -48.50 -50.75
N SER A 550 -46.45 -48.24 -50.69
CA SER A 550 -47.52 -49.23 -50.90
C SER A 550 -47.51 -50.41 -49.92
N ARG A 551 -47.01 -50.18 -48.70
CA ARG A 551 -47.13 -51.12 -47.57
C ARG A 551 -48.23 -50.69 -46.59
N PRO A 552 -48.98 -51.64 -46.00
CA PRO A 552 -50.07 -51.31 -45.09
C PRO A 552 -49.53 -50.79 -43.76
N ARG A 553 -49.85 -49.52 -43.43
CA ARG A 553 -49.55 -48.88 -42.12
C ARG A 553 -48.07 -48.82 -41.71
N GLU A 554 -47.15 -49.02 -42.64
CA GLU A 554 -45.71 -48.96 -42.40
C GLU A 554 -44.94 -48.40 -43.61
N ILE A 555 -43.82 -47.73 -43.35
CA ILE A 555 -42.87 -47.24 -44.35
C ILE A 555 -41.45 -47.64 -43.91
N PRO A 556 -40.83 -48.64 -44.55
CA PRO A 556 -39.41 -48.92 -44.43
C PRO A 556 -38.56 -47.81 -45.06
N LEU A 557 -37.67 -47.22 -44.27
CA LEU A 557 -36.64 -46.29 -44.68
C LEU A 557 -35.29 -46.99 -44.74
N SER A 558 -34.49 -46.68 -45.75
CA SER A 558 -33.08 -47.10 -45.84
C SER A 558 -32.24 -45.95 -46.40
N TRP A 559 -30.95 -45.92 -46.05
CA TRP A 559 -30.01 -44.93 -46.55
C TRP A 559 -28.61 -45.52 -46.67
N ARG A 560 -27.72 -44.81 -47.37
CA ARG A 560 -26.29 -45.14 -47.37
C ARG A 560 -25.67 -44.68 -46.06
N LYS A 561 -24.97 -45.58 -45.37
CA LYS A 561 -24.20 -45.27 -44.17
C LYS A 561 -23.14 -44.21 -44.50
N ASN A 562 -23.05 -43.16 -43.69
CA ASN A 562 -22.04 -42.12 -43.81
C ASN A 562 -20.63 -42.74 -43.59
N PRO A 563 -19.64 -42.49 -44.47
CA PRO A 563 -18.30 -43.06 -44.35
C PRO A 563 -17.50 -42.51 -43.16
N ASP A 564 -17.92 -41.40 -42.55
CA ASP A 564 -17.24 -40.82 -41.39
C ASP A 564 -17.37 -41.72 -40.15
N ILE A 565 -16.25 -42.27 -39.68
CA ILE A 565 -16.16 -43.11 -38.47
C ILE A 565 -16.55 -42.36 -37.18
N LYS A 566 -16.69 -41.04 -37.24
CA LYS A 566 -17.11 -40.21 -36.11
C LYS A 566 -18.62 -40.13 -35.97
N ILE A 567 -19.41 -40.63 -36.91
CA ILE A 567 -20.87 -40.68 -36.74
C ILE A 567 -21.22 -41.58 -35.55
N LYS A 568 -22.11 -41.07 -34.70
CA LYS A 568 -22.65 -41.75 -33.52
C LYS A 568 -24.05 -42.29 -33.78
N SER A 569 -24.89 -41.52 -34.47
CA SER A 569 -26.29 -41.85 -34.69
C SER A 569 -26.88 -41.12 -35.90
N TYR A 570 -28.05 -41.57 -36.34
CA TYR A 570 -28.91 -40.89 -37.30
C TYR A 570 -30.23 -40.51 -36.62
N GLN A 571 -30.64 -39.25 -36.75
CA GLN A 571 -31.95 -38.79 -36.29
C GLN A 571 -32.92 -38.75 -37.46
N ILE A 572 -34.07 -39.41 -37.29
CA ILE A 572 -35.11 -39.51 -38.32
C ILE A 572 -36.26 -38.59 -37.92
N PHE A 573 -36.69 -37.77 -38.88
CA PHE A 573 -37.78 -36.83 -38.74
C PHE A 573 -38.89 -37.16 -39.73
N ARG A 574 -40.14 -36.94 -39.31
CA ARG A 574 -41.33 -37.12 -40.14
C ARG A 574 -42.23 -35.89 -40.10
N SER A 575 -42.84 -35.57 -41.22
CA SER A 575 -43.97 -34.65 -41.34
C SER A 575 -45.17 -35.35 -41.98
N ASP A 576 -46.35 -34.91 -41.56
CA ASP A 576 -47.66 -35.38 -42.06
C ASP A 576 -48.18 -34.52 -43.23
N ALA A 577 -47.42 -33.48 -43.62
CA ALA A 577 -47.69 -32.55 -44.71
C ALA A 577 -46.37 -32.07 -45.33
N GLU A 578 -46.39 -31.71 -46.62
CA GLU A 578 -45.20 -31.33 -47.39
C GLU A 578 -44.47 -30.13 -46.78
N ASP A 579 -45.21 -29.04 -46.53
CA ASP A 579 -44.70 -27.82 -45.88
C ASP A 579 -44.86 -27.86 -44.34
N GLY A 580 -45.05 -29.06 -43.78
CA GLY A 580 -45.29 -29.24 -42.36
C GLY A 580 -44.01 -29.19 -41.50
N VAL A 581 -44.20 -29.03 -40.19
CA VAL A 581 -43.11 -29.12 -39.22
C VAL A 581 -42.66 -30.57 -39.07
N PHE A 582 -41.40 -30.82 -39.43
CA PHE A 582 -40.73 -32.11 -39.22
C PHE A 582 -40.50 -32.36 -37.72
N LYS A 583 -41.03 -33.48 -37.21
CA LYS A 583 -40.83 -33.92 -35.83
C LYS A 583 -39.88 -35.10 -35.79
N LYS A 584 -38.91 -35.09 -34.87
CA LYS A 584 -38.05 -36.25 -34.62
C LYS A 584 -38.92 -37.41 -34.15
N ILE A 585 -38.90 -38.50 -34.89
CA ILE A 585 -39.63 -39.73 -34.53
C ILE A 585 -38.73 -40.75 -33.84
N THR A 586 -37.43 -40.78 -34.19
CA THR A 586 -36.47 -41.69 -33.55
C THR A 586 -35.02 -41.24 -33.76
N GLU A 587 -34.11 -41.93 -33.09
CA GLU A 587 -32.67 -41.86 -33.30
C GLU A 587 -32.08 -43.28 -33.27
N VAL A 588 -31.36 -43.65 -34.32
CA VAL A 588 -30.75 -44.98 -34.47
C VAL A 588 -29.22 -44.87 -34.40
N PRO A 589 -28.51 -45.87 -33.86
CA PRO A 589 -27.04 -45.86 -33.79
C PRO A 589 -26.41 -45.90 -35.20
N ALA A 590 -25.16 -45.45 -35.31
CA ALA A 590 -24.45 -45.28 -36.58
C ALA A 590 -24.22 -46.58 -37.38
N ASP A 591 -24.31 -47.74 -36.73
CA ASP A 591 -24.22 -49.06 -37.37
C ASP A 591 -25.50 -49.46 -38.10
N LYS A 592 -26.64 -48.80 -37.82
CA LYS A 592 -27.89 -48.97 -38.57
C LYS A 592 -27.98 -48.00 -39.74
N SER A 593 -28.45 -48.50 -40.87
CA SER A 593 -28.74 -47.72 -42.09
C SER A 593 -30.17 -47.94 -42.60
N TYR A 594 -31.07 -48.31 -41.70
CA TYR A 594 -32.48 -48.57 -41.96
C TYR A 594 -33.34 -48.27 -40.73
N PHE A 595 -34.61 -47.96 -40.96
CA PHE A 595 -35.63 -47.76 -39.93
C PHE A 595 -37.00 -48.15 -40.47
N LEU A 596 -37.85 -48.79 -39.67
CA LEU A 596 -39.23 -49.12 -40.05
C LEU A 596 -40.18 -48.19 -39.29
N ASP A 597 -40.81 -47.25 -40.00
CA ASP A 597 -41.87 -46.42 -39.43
C ASP A 597 -43.19 -47.20 -39.48
N GLN A 598 -43.89 -47.31 -38.35
CA GLN A 598 -45.08 -48.16 -38.20
C GLN A 598 -46.26 -47.36 -37.62
N ALA A 599 -47.43 -48.01 -37.54
CA ALA A 599 -48.67 -47.43 -37.03
C ALA A 599 -49.10 -46.17 -37.81
N LEU A 600 -48.91 -46.20 -39.13
CA LEU A 600 -49.28 -45.15 -40.05
C LEU A 600 -50.75 -45.28 -40.50
N LYS A 601 -51.33 -44.18 -41.00
CA LYS A 601 -52.68 -44.18 -41.58
C LYS A 601 -52.62 -44.68 -43.02
N ASP A 602 -53.60 -45.49 -43.41
CA ASP A 602 -53.70 -46.04 -44.77
C ASP A 602 -53.89 -44.95 -45.83
N GLY A 603 -53.30 -45.16 -47.00
CA GLY A 603 -53.37 -44.25 -48.15
C GLY A 603 -52.80 -42.85 -47.90
N LYS A 604 -52.09 -42.62 -46.79
CA LYS A 604 -51.53 -41.32 -46.43
C LYS A 604 -50.08 -41.19 -46.89
N ILE A 605 -49.75 -40.00 -47.38
CA ILE A 605 -48.38 -39.57 -47.72
C ILE A 605 -47.68 -39.07 -46.45
N TYR A 606 -46.46 -39.52 -46.24
CA TYR A 606 -45.57 -39.07 -45.18
C TYR A 606 -44.25 -38.56 -45.77
N TYR A 607 -43.68 -37.54 -45.14
CA TYR A 607 -42.46 -36.88 -45.59
C TYR A 607 -41.36 -37.12 -44.56
N TYR A 608 -40.14 -37.43 -45.01
CA TYR A 608 -39.03 -37.80 -44.14
C TYR A 608 -37.78 -36.98 -44.44
N LYS A 609 -37.04 -36.64 -43.37
CA LYS A 609 -35.68 -36.10 -43.41
C LYS A 609 -34.82 -36.82 -42.38
N ILE A 610 -33.55 -37.03 -42.71
CA ILE A 610 -32.60 -37.72 -41.82
C ILE A 610 -31.34 -36.85 -41.69
N ARG A 611 -30.79 -36.73 -40.48
CA ARG A 611 -29.46 -36.13 -40.26
C ARG A 611 -28.55 -37.05 -39.48
N ALA A 612 -27.25 -36.93 -39.72
CA ALA A 612 -26.22 -37.63 -38.95
C ALA A 612 -25.78 -36.79 -37.75
N ILE A 613 -25.48 -37.44 -36.63
CA ILE A 613 -24.94 -36.84 -35.41
C ILE A 613 -23.58 -37.49 -35.13
N ASP A 614 -22.55 -36.69 -34.86
CA ASP A 614 -21.22 -37.23 -34.53
C ASP A 614 -21.01 -37.52 -33.04
N LYS A 615 -19.85 -38.13 -32.72
CA LYS A 615 -19.42 -38.46 -31.36
C LYS A 615 -19.20 -37.23 -30.46
N ASP A 616 -18.92 -36.06 -31.05
CA ASP A 616 -18.78 -34.77 -30.34
C ASP A 616 -20.12 -34.01 -30.26
N LYS A 617 -21.23 -34.64 -30.69
CA LYS A 617 -22.60 -34.10 -30.72
C LYS A 617 -22.78 -32.95 -31.71
N LEU A 618 -21.96 -32.89 -32.78
CA LEU A 618 -22.25 -32.02 -33.91
C LEU A 618 -23.44 -32.57 -34.67
N GLU A 619 -24.43 -31.72 -34.91
CA GLU A 619 -25.64 -32.08 -35.62
C GLU A 619 -25.47 -31.70 -37.09
N GLY A 620 -25.52 -32.69 -37.98
CA GLY A 620 -25.51 -32.46 -39.42
C GLY A 620 -26.76 -31.74 -39.91
N GLU A 621 -26.67 -31.23 -41.12
CA GLU A 621 -27.84 -30.72 -41.84
C GLU A 621 -28.87 -31.85 -42.05
N LEU A 622 -30.14 -31.46 -42.15
CA LEU A 622 -31.18 -32.40 -42.58
C LEU A 622 -30.96 -32.75 -44.05
N SER A 623 -31.18 -34.01 -44.40
CA SER A 623 -31.20 -34.44 -45.80
C SER A 623 -32.25 -33.71 -46.61
N GLU A 624 -32.14 -33.83 -47.93
CA GLU A 624 -33.26 -33.61 -48.83
C GLU A 624 -34.50 -34.40 -48.37
N MET A 625 -35.66 -33.81 -48.61
CA MET A 625 -36.94 -34.41 -48.27
C MET A 625 -37.24 -35.57 -49.23
N ILE A 626 -37.68 -36.69 -48.68
CA ILE A 626 -38.33 -37.75 -49.45
C ILE A 626 -39.74 -37.96 -48.94
N SER A 627 -40.62 -38.53 -49.77
CA SER A 627 -41.96 -38.94 -49.36
C SER A 627 -42.20 -40.41 -49.67
N ALA A 628 -43.17 -40.98 -48.98
CA ALA A 628 -43.73 -42.28 -49.32
C ALA A 628 -45.22 -42.33 -48.99
N THR A 629 -45.98 -43.02 -49.83
CA THR A 629 -47.40 -43.26 -49.61
C THR A 629 -47.61 -44.67 -49.07
N THR A 630 -48.30 -44.78 -47.93
CA THR A 630 -48.79 -46.07 -47.43
C THR A 630 -49.82 -46.66 -48.38
N LYS A 631 -49.99 -47.99 -48.37
CA LYS A 631 -50.95 -48.65 -49.24
C LYS A 631 -52.35 -48.05 -49.07
N LYS A 632 -53.00 -47.72 -50.19
CA LYS A 632 -54.37 -47.24 -50.20
C LYS A 632 -55.32 -48.40 -49.90
N PRO A 633 -56.39 -48.19 -49.12
CA PRO A 633 -57.49 -49.14 -49.07
C PRO A 633 -58.10 -49.32 -50.47
N PRO A 634 -58.76 -50.47 -50.73
CA PRO A 634 -59.47 -50.71 -51.99
C PRO A 634 -60.41 -49.57 -52.41
N GLU A 635 -60.55 -49.36 -53.71
CA GLU A 635 -61.54 -48.48 -54.31
C GLU A 635 -62.96 -48.91 -53.92
N THR A 636 -63.83 -47.92 -53.84
CA THR A 636 -65.25 -48.15 -53.64
C THR A 636 -65.82 -49.03 -54.75
N VAL A 637 -66.56 -50.07 -54.38
CA VAL A 637 -67.26 -50.96 -55.31
C VAL A 637 -68.22 -50.17 -56.21
N LYS A 638 -68.18 -50.42 -57.53
CA LYS A 638 -69.01 -49.79 -58.56
C LYS A 638 -70.06 -50.78 -59.11
N GLY A 639 -71.09 -50.27 -59.78
CA GLY A 639 -72.09 -51.11 -60.46
C GLY A 639 -72.99 -51.94 -59.54
N LEU A 640 -73.13 -51.58 -58.25
CA LEU A 640 -73.96 -52.33 -57.32
C LEU A 640 -75.43 -52.32 -57.75
N LYS A 641 -75.94 -53.50 -58.08
CA LYS A 641 -77.33 -53.77 -58.48
C LYS A 641 -77.86 -55.01 -57.76
N TRP A 642 -79.17 -55.21 -57.86
CA TRP A 642 -79.80 -56.43 -57.39
C TRP A 642 -80.58 -57.10 -58.52
N GLU A 643 -80.58 -58.43 -58.52
CA GLU A 643 -81.23 -59.27 -59.53
C GLU A 643 -81.98 -60.41 -58.83
N VAL A 644 -82.99 -60.95 -59.51
CA VAL A 644 -83.78 -62.10 -59.07
C VAL A 644 -83.50 -63.26 -60.01
N ASP A 645 -83.24 -64.44 -59.45
CA ASP A 645 -83.12 -65.70 -60.17
C ASP A 645 -83.97 -66.76 -59.44
N GLY A 646 -85.09 -67.16 -60.05
CA GLY A 646 -86.13 -67.96 -59.39
C GLY A 646 -86.74 -67.26 -58.16
N ASP A 647 -86.70 -67.94 -57.01
CA ASP A 647 -87.14 -67.42 -55.70
C ASP A 647 -85.96 -66.83 -54.87
N GLU A 648 -84.83 -66.50 -55.51
CA GLU A 648 -83.62 -66.03 -54.85
C GLU A 648 -83.22 -64.61 -55.28
N TRP A 649 -82.74 -63.80 -54.33
CA TRP A 649 -82.31 -62.42 -54.56
C TRP A 649 -80.79 -62.31 -54.40
N PHE A 650 -80.15 -61.71 -55.40
CA PHE A 650 -78.71 -61.52 -55.44
C PHE A 650 -78.36 -60.04 -55.52
N LEU A 651 -77.35 -59.63 -54.76
CA LEU A 651 -76.58 -58.42 -55.05
C LEU A 651 -75.48 -58.79 -56.04
N LYS A 652 -75.30 -57.98 -57.08
CA LYS A 652 -74.19 -58.11 -58.05
C LYS A 652 -73.51 -56.75 -58.20
N TRP A 653 -72.21 -56.76 -58.45
CA TRP A 653 -71.43 -55.55 -58.66
C TRP A 653 -70.28 -55.80 -59.64
N ASP A 654 -69.64 -54.72 -60.08
CA ASP A 654 -68.46 -54.79 -60.93
C ASP A 654 -67.26 -55.24 -60.10
N LYS A 655 -66.46 -56.17 -60.63
CA LYS A 655 -65.22 -56.59 -59.96
C LYS A 655 -64.27 -55.40 -59.89
N ASN A 656 -63.72 -55.14 -58.70
CA ASN A 656 -62.64 -54.16 -58.50
C ASN A 656 -61.44 -54.49 -59.42
N GLU A 657 -60.80 -53.45 -59.97
CA GLU A 657 -59.62 -53.61 -60.85
C GLU A 657 -58.39 -54.07 -60.07
N GLU A 658 -58.35 -53.83 -58.76
CA GLU A 658 -57.26 -54.28 -57.91
C GLU A 658 -57.18 -55.82 -57.87
N ILE A 659 -55.97 -56.34 -58.11
CA ILE A 659 -55.73 -57.79 -58.20
C ILE A 659 -55.70 -58.50 -56.84
N ASP A 660 -55.60 -57.74 -55.76
CA ASP A 660 -55.33 -58.21 -54.40
C ASP A 660 -56.55 -58.14 -53.48
N ILE A 661 -57.75 -58.01 -54.05
CA ILE A 661 -59.01 -58.11 -53.31
C ILE A 661 -59.17 -59.53 -52.76
N ASP A 662 -59.26 -59.65 -51.44
CA ASP A 662 -59.50 -60.90 -50.71
C ASP A 662 -60.99 -61.23 -50.71
N LYS A 663 -61.83 -60.25 -50.36
CA LYS A 663 -63.29 -60.40 -50.29
C LYS A 663 -64.04 -59.08 -50.33
N TYR A 664 -65.33 -59.18 -50.60
CA TYR A 664 -66.31 -58.10 -50.44
C TYR A 664 -67.07 -58.26 -49.13
N ILE A 665 -67.28 -57.17 -48.41
CA ILE A 665 -68.09 -57.12 -47.18
C ILE A 665 -69.44 -56.51 -47.52
N ILE A 666 -70.50 -57.26 -47.23
CA ILE A 666 -71.87 -56.83 -47.49
C ILE A 666 -72.42 -56.22 -46.22
N TRP A 667 -72.83 -54.97 -46.34
CA TRP A 667 -73.41 -54.19 -45.26
C TRP A 667 -74.91 -54.02 -45.50
N ARG A 668 -75.69 -54.19 -44.44
CA ARG A 668 -77.12 -53.90 -44.42
C ARG A 668 -77.41 -52.80 -43.43
N LYS A 669 -78.18 -51.80 -43.86
CA LYS A 669 -78.61 -50.70 -42.99
C LYS A 669 -79.70 -51.18 -42.03
N ARG A 670 -79.50 -50.89 -40.75
CA ARG A 670 -80.41 -51.16 -39.63
C ARG A 670 -80.73 -49.84 -38.92
N LEU A 671 -81.61 -49.90 -37.91
CA LEU A 671 -82.07 -48.72 -37.16
C LEU A 671 -80.92 -47.88 -36.58
N PHE A 672 -79.84 -48.53 -36.12
CA PHE A 672 -78.67 -47.88 -35.50
C PHE A 672 -77.44 -47.81 -36.43
N GLY A 673 -77.64 -47.89 -37.74
CA GLY A 673 -76.57 -47.77 -38.74
C GLY A 673 -76.29 -49.05 -39.52
N TRP A 674 -75.09 -49.15 -40.10
CA TRP A 674 -74.70 -50.26 -40.96
C TRP A 674 -74.17 -51.45 -40.16
N THR A 675 -74.74 -52.63 -40.38
CA THR A 675 -74.26 -53.90 -39.81
C THR A 675 -73.78 -54.83 -40.92
N LYS A 676 -72.73 -55.61 -40.67
CA LYS A 676 -72.28 -56.64 -41.62
C LYS A 676 -73.37 -57.70 -41.77
N ASP A 677 -73.88 -57.86 -42.98
CA ASP A 677 -74.89 -58.87 -43.35
C ASP A 677 -74.24 -60.14 -43.89
N GLY A 678 -73.05 -60.01 -44.49
CA GLY A 678 -72.26 -61.14 -44.97
C GLY A 678 -70.92 -60.73 -45.57
N ALA A 679 -70.28 -61.67 -46.24
CA ALA A 679 -69.11 -61.45 -47.09
C ALA A 679 -69.18 -62.39 -48.30
N SER A 680 -68.54 -62.01 -49.40
CA SER A 680 -68.41 -62.83 -50.60
C SER A 680 -67.01 -62.73 -51.17
N ASN A 681 -66.49 -63.84 -51.70
CA ASN A 681 -65.23 -63.86 -52.43
C ASN A 681 -65.44 -63.65 -53.95
N GLU A 682 -66.70 -63.60 -54.38
CA GLU A 682 -67.12 -63.32 -55.76
C GLU A 682 -67.84 -61.96 -55.81
N ASN A 683 -68.05 -61.43 -57.02
CA ASN A 683 -68.78 -60.18 -57.24
C ASN A 683 -70.32 -60.34 -57.18
N VAL A 684 -70.78 -61.32 -56.41
CA VAL A 684 -72.18 -61.67 -56.20
C VAL A 684 -72.41 -62.08 -54.74
N PHE A 685 -73.57 -61.75 -54.17
CA PHE A 685 -73.98 -62.19 -52.84
C PHE A 685 -75.46 -62.50 -52.77
N LYS A 686 -75.79 -63.73 -52.34
CA LYS A 686 -77.17 -64.16 -52.09
C LYS A 686 -77.69 -63.55 -50.80
N ILE A 687 -78.78 -62.78 -50.89
CA ILE A 687 -79.43 -62.16 -49.75
C ILE A 687 -80.14 -63.25 -48.92
N LYS A 688 -79.73 -63.43 -47.66
CA LYS A 688 -80.33 -64.39 -46.73
C LYS A 688 -81.45 -63.73 -45.90
N LYS A 689 -82.51 -64.49 -45.58
CA LYS A 689 -83.62 -64.06 -44.69
C LYS A 689 -84.41 -62.84 -45.20
N VAL A 690 -85.06 -63.04 -46.33
CA VAL A 690 -85.86 -62.05 -47.04
C VAL A 690 -87.34 -62.14 -46.61
N LYS A 691 -87.99 -61.02 -46.26
CA LYS A 691 -89.46 -60.94 -46.06
C LYS A 691 -90.06 -60.24 -47.28
N LYS A 692 -90.95 -60.92 -48.01
CA LYS A 692 -91.70 -60.34 -49.15
C LYS A 692 -92.42 -59.06 -48.72
N GLY A 693 -92.41 -58.04 -49.59
CA GLY A 693 -93.04 -56.74 -49.33
C GLY A 693 -92.25 -55.78 -48.43
N LYS A 694 -90.97 -56.04 -48.12
CA LYS A 694 -90.10 -55.09 -47.37
C LYS A 694 -88.92 -54.61 -48.21
N SER A 695 -88.52 -53.37 -48.02
CA SER A 695 -87.28 -52.82 -48.57
C SER A 695 -86.11 -52.94 -47.58
N ALA A 696 -84.90 -53.07 -48.11
CA ALA A 696 -83.66 -53.03 -47.34
C ALA A 696 -82.57 -52.26 -48.08
N GLN A 697 -81.75 -51.49 -47.37
CA GLN A 697 -80.60 -50.80 -47.94
C GLN A 697 -79.34 -51.63 -47.75
N TYR A 698 -78.61 -51.87 -48.84
CA TYR A 698 -77.33 -52.56 -48.86
C TYR A 698 -76.22 -51.66 -49.38
N ALA A 699 -75.01 -51.92 -48.93
CA ALA A 699 -73.79 -51.35 -49.49
C ALA A 699 -72.70 -52.42 -49.45
N VAL A 700 -71.74 -52.34 -50.36
CA VAL A 700 -70.64 -53.30 -50.44
C VAL A 700 -69.32 -52.54 -50.32
N SER A 701 -68.40 -53.02 -49.49
CA SER A 701 -67.00 -52.57 -49.49
C SER A 701 -66.10 -53.70 -49.94
N ALA A 702 -65.02 -53.35 -50.65
CA ALA A 702 -63.97 -54.30 -50.99
C ALA A 702 -62.93 -54.33 -49.86
N LYS A 703 -62.34 -55.49 -49.62
CA LYS A 703 -61.30 -55.71 -48.63
C LYS A 703 -60.15 -56.50 -49.26
N ASP A 704 -58.94 -55.97 -49.15
CA ASP A 704 -57.75 -56.60 -49.74
C ASP A 704 -57.15 -57.69 -48.84
N THR A 705 -56.15 -58.38 -49.40
CA THR A 705 -55.34 -59.40 -48.73
C THR A 705 -54.49 -58.87 -47.58
N ASP A 706 -54.23 -57.55 -47.55
CA ASP A 706 -53.55 -56.83 -46.45
C ASP A 706 -54.53 -56.33 -45.37
N ASN A 707 -55.79 -56.77 -45.44
CA ASN A 707 -56.85 -56.47 -44.48
C ASN A 707 -57.25 -54.98 -44.42
N LEU A 708 -56.95 -54.21 -45.48
CA LEU A 708 -57.46 -52.86 -45.70
C LEU A 708 -58.86 -52.93 -46.30
N GLU A 709 -59.80 -52.19 -45.71
CA GLU A 709 -61.18 -52.13 -46.18
C GLU A 709 -61.44 -50.78 -46.85
N GLY A 710 -61.90 -50.83 -48.10
CA GLY A 710 -62.31 -49.68 -48.88
C GLY A 710 -63.56 -49.01 -48.33
N LYS A 711 -63.89 -47.84 -48.88
CA LYS A 711 -65.17 -47.19 -48.57
C LYS A 711 -66.34 -48.07 -49.04
N ARG A 712 -67.46 -47.99 -48.33
CA ARG A 712 -68.71 -48.63 -48.76
C ARG A 712 -69.19 -47.97 -50.04
N SER A 713 -69.76 -48.76 -50.94
CA SER A 713 -70.50 -48.28 -52.12
C SER A 713 -71.63 -47.34 -51.72
N ASP A 714 -72.15 -46.62 -52.72
CA ASP A 714 -73.42 -45.93 -52.55
C ASP A 714 -74.52 -46.93 -52.11
N PRO A 715 -75.42 -46.54 -51.21
CA PRO A 715 -76.49 -47.42 -50.73
C PRO A 715 -77.46 -47.80 -51.84
N LEU A 716 -77.65 -49.10 -52.06
CA LEU A 716 -78.67 -49.64 -52.95
C LEU A 716 -79.92 -50.03 -52.14
N VAL A 717 -81.09 -49.52 -52.54
CA VAL A 717 -82.38 -49.98 -52.00
C VAL A 717 -82.82 -51.21 -52.78
N VAL A 718 -82.92 -52.34 -52.09
CA VAL A 718 -83.50 -53.58 -52.62
C VAL A 718 -84.95 -53.66 -52.17
N GLN A 719 -85.88 -53.69 -53.12
CA GLN A 719 -87.27 -54.01 -52.86
C GLN A 719 -87.47 -55.49 -53.15
N ILE A 720 -87.95 -56.23 -52.16
CA ILE A 720 -88.28 -57.64 -52.33
C ILE A 720 -89.77 -57.69 -52.71
N PRO A 721 -90.11 -57.90 -53.99
CA PRO A 721 -91.50 -58.03 -54.42
C PRO A 721 -92.24 -59.17 -53.73
#